data_AF-A0A3M4K3N1-F1
#
_entry.id   AF-A0A3M4K3N1-F1
#
_cell.length_a   1.000
_cell.length_b   1.000
_cell.length_c   1.000
_cell.angle_alpha   90.00
_cell.angle_beta   90.00
_cell.angle_gamma   90.00
#
_symmetry.space_group_name_H-M   'P 1'
#
loop_
_entity.id
_entity.type
_entity.pdbx_description
1 polymer ?
#
loop_
_entity_poly.entity_id
_entity_poly.type
_entity_poly.pdbx_seq_one_letter_code
_entity_poly.pdbx_strand_id
1 'polypeptide(L)'
;MITGARLFAPEGYRSLVKGHYYHFLNSDAVHNRVRLVEFSDLAKDVRTTLITLTRFEFEEALEAGALLASGETDKFPPWLEPIKGIAISDRETKRVSAKETYDQKVNRRFLAISGLMVRLQEVLASDDPDAVINAHAKSQSPQQNAARLRLWFYTYITFGQNKWALMPPLHRIGRWDREGPGKLRRLGRPSPNGKEWGYRADSAMRERILSAYLRFRSADKTYSQVYRKILTEEFGCVSVERNGVAFFINRKGHPFPTIDQVRYCIEQQVSAKEKSIGVRGKQKTRDQSGSLGSFSERLTNLNQQVEFDGYYIVEKLSGLTEGSPVDGFCVVRAVCGLSGMVVGIGFAEGKETKEAYRMCLFSMAVDKVWFCGLFGVTIKPDWWPCEGLAGGLVFDRGPAAALDTEPEIHWLGTLENTPVFSGQSKATVESSHPRAKSDLDQPTYVHSTLNFVQMARREIHQVLKDNRSSDASGRMETEMYWCGIKPTPLGIWNYWDSRFRNSAIGMQQEVAIKSFLSVHPAVVRQDAVYLYGRKYRSVDLINTGIFDRVARSSVIEVDVYVLTMCVRHIWIEVGGTLFELDFVTTQRTVDGDRDISLRDLQSLDALRRKSQTLLRNEMPAIHQFHDDRFKEDTGEECKGGVRRIGRPPKSASAQRDTDDYDRFRGKAK
;
A
#
# COMPACT_ATOMS: atom_id res chain seq x y z
N MET A 1 43.57 18.71 55.86
CA MET A 1 42.78 17.97 54.85
C MET A 1 43.50 17.99 53.51
N ILE A 2 43.20 17.03 52.63
CA ILE A 2 43.74 17.01 51.26
C ILE A 2 42.94 17.99 50.40
N THR A 3 43.59 18.73 49.50
CA THR A 3 42.90 19.57 48.49
C THR A 3 41.89 18.72 47.69
N GLY A 4 40.67 19.23 47.55
CA GLY A 4 39.55 18.50 46.95
C GLY A 4 38.72 17.67 47.93
N ALA A 5 39.08 17.63 49.23
CA ALA A 5 38.25 16.95 50.23
C ALA A 5 36.83 17.56 50.24
N ARG A 6 35.82 16.69 50.13
CA ARG A 6 34.41 17.09 50.06
C ARG A 6 33.85 17.37 51.45
N LEU A 7 33.25 18.54 51.59
CA LEU A 7 32.69 19.08 52.82
C LEU A 7 31.20 19.37 52.61
N PHE A 8 30.35 18.94 53.53
CA PHE A 8 28.91 19.14 53.47
C PHE A 8 28.46 20.03 54.62
N ALA A 9 27.68 21.06 54.33
CA ALA A 9 27.10 21.96 55.33
C ALA A 9 25.62 21.59 55.55
N PRO A 10 25.27 20.69 56.48
CA PRO A 10 23.91 20.18 56.64
C PRO A 10 22.89 21.25 57.04
N GLU A 11 23.31 22.21 57.87
CA GLU A 11 22.47 23.30 58.38
C GLU A 11 22.98 24.69 57.95
N GLY A 12 24.07 24.73 57.16
CA GLY A 12 24.80 25.96 56.85
C GLY A 12 25.75 26.37 57.99
N TYR A 13 26.67 27.30 57.70
CA TYR A 13 27.61 27.83 58.68
C TYR A 13 28.26 29.12 58.17
N ARG A 14 28.00 30.26 58.84
CA ARG A 14 28.48 31.59 58.42
C ARG A 14 28.15 31.86 56.93
N SER A 15 29.15 31.87 56.04
CA SER A 15 28.99 32.06 54.59
C SER A 15 28.65 30.77 53.82
N LEU A 16 28.58 29.61 54.49
CA LEU A 16 28.21 28.33 53.90
C LEU A 16 26.70 28.13 53.96
N VAL A 17 26.12 27.79 52.82
CA VAL A 17 24.67 27.62 52.62
C VAL A 17 24.24 26.22 53.01
N LYS A 18 23.08 26.12 53.67
CA LYS A 18 22.46 24.86 54.06
C LYS A 18 22.24 23.93 52.86
N GLY A 19 22.71 22.69 52.96
CA GLY A 19 22.51 21.64 51.97
C GLY A 19 23.49 21.65 50.79
N HIS A 20 24.51 22.51 50.82
CA HIS A 20 25.50 22.63 49.76
C HIS A 20 26.77 21.82 50.05
N TYR A 21 27.46 21.45 48.96
CA TYR A 21 28.77 20.80 49.01
C TYR A 21 29.87 21.78 48.63
N TYR A 22 30.96 21.73 49.39
CA TYR A 22 32.16 22.54 49.21
C TYR A 22 33.38 21.63 49.11
N HIS A 23 34.42 22.11 48.46
CA HIS A 23 35.69 21.39 48.33
C HIS A 23 36.80 22.19 48.99
N PHE A 24 37.55 21.54 49.88
CA PHE A 24 38.70 22.16 50.54
C PHE A 24 39.77 22.54 49.50
N LEU A 25 40.20 23.80 49.47
CA LEU A 25 41.22 24.26 48.53
C LEU A 25 42.60 24.32 49.19
N ASN A 26 42.78 25.23 50.14
CA ASN A 26 44.02 25.39 50.91
C ASN A 26 43.75 26.02 52.28
N SER A 27 44.69 25.82 53.20
CA SER A 27 44.75 26.51 54.49
C SER A 27 46.03 27.32 54.55
N ASP A 28 45.91 28.61 54.78
CA ASP A 28 47.01 29.58 54.87
C ASP A 28 47.10 30.07 56.31
N ALA A 29 48.04 29.49 57.06
CA ALA A 29 48.23 29.79 58.47
C ALA A 29 48.80 31.20 58.70
N VAL A 30 49.58 31.74 57.75
CA VAL A 30 50.23 33.05 57.87
C VAL A 30 49.20 34.16 57.87
N HIS A 31 48.17 34.03 57.03
CA HIS A 31 47.09 35.02 56.89
C HIS A 31 45.79 34.62 57.61
N ASN A 32 45.84 33.61 58.50
CA ASN A 32 44.69 33.09 59.26
C ASN A 32 43.44 32.82 58.39
N ARG A 33 43.59 32.09 57.28
CA ARG A 33 42.46 31.83 56.37
C ARG A 33 42.45 30.43 55.79
N VAL A 34 41.25 29.92 55.54
CA VAL A 34 40.97 28.66 54.84
C VAL A 34 40.08 28.98 53.65
N ARG A 35 40.43 28.43 52.48
CA ARG A 35 39.65 28.60 51.25
C ARG A 35 38.95 27.32 50.86
N LEU A 36 37.70 27.48 50.46
CA LEU A 36 36.82 26.44 49.94
C LEU A 36 36.33 26.86 48.55
N VAL A 37 36.00 25.89 47.71
CA VAL A 37 35.36 26.14 46.41
C VAL A 37 34.02 25.44 46.35
N GLU A 38 33.00 26.17 45.92
CA GLU A 38 31.71 25.61 45.54
C GLU A 38 31.64 25.43 44.03
N PHE A 39 31.24 24.25 43.55
CA PHE A 39 30.95 23.99 42.14
C PHE A 39 29.43 23.85 41.95
N SER A 40 28.82 24.81 41.24
CA SER A 40 27.38 24.80 40.94
C SER A 40 27.12 24.32 39.51
N ASP A 41 26.21 23.35 39.34
CA ASP A 41 25.78 22.80 38.05
C ASP A 41 24.26 22.98 37.86
N LEU A 42 23.88 24.05 37.15
CA LEU A 42 22.48 24.39 36.83
C LEU A 42 22.09 23.91 35.42
N ALA A 43 22.62 22.76 34.99
CA ALA A 43 22.47 22.13 33.67
C ALA A 43 23.04 22.92 32.47
N LYS A 44 22.54 24.13 32.24
CA LYS A 44 22.98 25.05 31.16
C LYS A 44 24.13 25.96 31.58
N ASP A 45 24.37 26.11 32.89
CA ASP A 45 25.38 27.00 33.43
C ASP A 45 26.17 26.29 34.53
N VAL A 46 27.49 26.39 34.45
CA VAL A 46 28.43 25.77 35.40
C VAL A 46 29.31 26.87 35.97
N ARG A 47 29.32 27.01 37.29
CA ARG A 47 30.00 28.12 37.98
C ARG A 47 30.83 27.64 39.15
N THR A 48 31.83 28.44 39.50
CA THR A 48 32.63 28.29 40.71
C THR A 48 32.50 29.53 41.59
N THR A 49 32.42 29.30 42.89
CA THR A 49 32.46 30.34 43.91
C THR A 49 33.60 30.04 44.89
N LEU A 50 34.54 30.97 45.05
CA LEU A 50 35.56 30.91 46.10
C LEU A 50 34.96 31.42 47.40
N ILE A 51 35.13 30.66 48.48
CA ILE A 51 34.69 31.02 49.83
C ILE A 51 35.92 31.04 50.73
N THR A 52 36.04 32.07 51.55
CA THR A 52 37.13 32.20 52.53
C THR A 52 36.55 32.28 53.93
N LEU A 53 37.06 31.44 54.81
CA LEU A 53 36.79 31.46 56.25
C LEU A 53 38.10 31.77 56.97
N THR A 54 38.06 32.27 58.20
CA THR A 54 39.28 32.23 59.03
C THR A 54 39.57 30.80 59.47
N ARG A 55 40.82 30.52 59.84
CA ARG A 55 41.19 29.17 60.27
C ARG A 55 40.41 28.73 61.50
N PHE A 56 40.20 29.65 62.45
CA PHE A 56 39.39 29.40 63.64
C PHE A 56 37.94 29.05 63.26
N GLU A 57 37.33 29.80 62.34
CA GLU A 57 35.94 29.52 61.92
C GLU A 57 35.81 28.13 61.28
N PHE A 58 36.81 27.74 60.49
CA PHE A 58 36.82 26.45 59.82
C PHE A 58 37.02 25.28 60.79
N GLU A 59 37.97 25.40 61.73
CA GLU A 59 38.22 24.39 62.76
C GLU A 59 37.01 24.24 63.70
N GLU A 60 36.41 25.36 64.15
CA GLU A 60 35.16 25.39 64.92
C GLU A 60 34.00 24.71 64.17
N ALA A 61 33.86 24.97 62.86
CA ALA A 61 32.80 24.35 62.06
C ALA A 61 32.90 22.82 62.01
N LEU A 62 34.13 22.29 61.99
CA LEU A 62 34.39 20.85 61.97
C LEU A 62 34.13 20.22 63.34
N GLU A 63 34.61 20.85 64.41
CA GLU A 63 34.42 20.38 65.79
C GLU A 63 32.95 20.39 66.20
N ALA A 64 32.21 21.45 65.82
CA ALA A 64 30.79 21.58 66.11
C ALA A 64 29.88 20.73 65.20
N GLY A 65 30.44 20.00 64.22
CA GLY A 65 29.66 19.23 63.24
C GLY A 65 28.85 20.07 62.26
N ALA A 66 29.06 21.39 62.20
CA ALA A 66 28.42 22.29 61.26
C ALA A 66 28.99 22.12 59.83
N LEU A 67 30.18 21.55 59.70
CA LEU A 67 30.80 21.14 58.44
C LEU A 67 31.26 19.68 58.55
N LEU A 68 30.71 18.81 57.70
CA LEU A 68 30.98 17.38 57.74
C LEU A 68 31.94 16.98 56.60
N ALA A 69 33.08 16.38 56.95
CA ALA A 69 34.00 15.81 55.96
C ALA A 69 33.50 14.44 55.51
N SER A 70 33.24 14.27 54.21
CA SER A 70 32.64 13.04 53.66
C SER A 70 33.60 11.85 53.58
N GLY A 71 34.90 12.02 53.90
CA GLY A 71 35.96 11.01 53.74
C GLY A 71 36.31 10.68 52.28
N GLU A 72 35.41 10.93 51.34
CA GLU A 72 35.61 10.78 49.90
C GLU A 72 36.17 12.07 49.27
N THR A 73 37.26 11.94 48.52
CA THR A 73 37.77 13.02 47.66
C THR A 73 37.19 12.82 46.27
N ASP A 74 36.33 13.75 45.83
CA ASP A 74 35.85 13.76 44.45
C ASP A 74 37.06 13.86 43.51
N LYS A 75 37.18 12.92 42.58
CA LYS A 75 38.26 12.92 41.57
C LYS A 75 37.84 13.60 40.26
N PHE A 76 36.57 13.99 40.15
CA PHE A 76 35.99 14.59 38.96
C PHE A 76 35.02 15.71 39.34
N PRO A 77 34.90 16.75 38.50
CA PRO A 77 33.88 17.78 38.66
C PRO A 77 32.45 17.22 38.53
N PRO A 78 31.46 17.82 39.22
CA PRO A 78 30.07 17.32 39.25
C PRO A 78 29.44 17.09 37.87
N TRP A 79 29.69 17.99 36.91
CA TRP A 79 29.11 17.88 35.57
C TRP A 79 29.73 16.77 34.70
N LEU A 80 30.82 16.14 35.13
CA LEU A 80 31.46 15.02 34.43
C LEU A 80 31.13 13.66 35.06
N GLU A 81 30.31 13.59 36.11
CA GLU A 81 29.92 12.32 36.73
C GLU A 81 29.25 11.33 35.74
N PRO A 82 28.34 11.76 34.81
CA PRO A 82 27.68 10.83 33.87
C PRO A 82 28.61 10.10 32.90
N ILE A 83 29.88 10.51 32.82
CA ILE A 83 30.88 9.94 31.91
C ILE A 83 32.06 9.32 32.65
N LYS A 84 31.94 9.16 33.98
CA LYS A 84 32.92 8.49 34.83
C LYS A 84 33.11 7.04 34.39
N GLY A 85 34.36 6.58 34.36
CA GLY A 85 34.73 5.22 33.96
C GLY A 85 34.84 4.97 32.45
N ILE A 86 34.48 5.94 31.60
CA ILE A 86 34.64 5.81 30.14
C ILE A 86 36.07 6.20 29.74
N ALA A 87 36.79 5.27 29.09
CA ALA A 87 38.14 5.52 28.59
C ALA A 87 38.16 6.66 27.56
N ILE A 88 39.13 7.57 27.67
CA ILE A 88 39.28 8.72 26.76
C ILE A 88 39.52 8.27 25.32
N SER A 89 40.30 7.20 25.11
CA SER A 89 40.57 6.62 23.79
C SER A 89 39.28 6.19 23.08
N ASP A 90 38.36 5.54 23.81
CA ASP A 90 37.05 5.14 23.29
C ASP A 90 36.15 6.35 22.95
N ARG A 91 36.36 7.48 23.63
CA ARG A 91 35.61 8.70 23.31
C ARG A 91 36.15 9.39 22.06
N GLU A 92 37.47 9.40 21.89
CA GLU A 92 38.11 9.98 20.71
C GLU A 92 37.69 9.24 19.43
N THR A 93 37.57 7.90 19.47
CA THR A 93 37.09 7.11 18.31
C THR A 93 35.63 7.39 17.96
N LYS A 94 34.80 7.78 18.94
CA LYS A 94 33.38 8.08 18.77
C LYS A 94 33.09 9.56 18.46
N ARG A 95 34.10 10.36 18.15
CA ARG A 95 33.96 11.79 17.89
C ARG A 95 33.27 12.04 16.54
N VAL A 96 32.21 12.86 16.55
CA VAL A 96 31.43 13.21 15.34
C VAL A 96 32.12 14.27 14.49
N SER A 97 32.86 15.20 15.09
CA SER A 97 33.53 16.30 14.38
C SER A 97 35.04 16.11 14.36
N ALA A 98 35.65 16.12 13.18
CA ALA A 98 37.10 16.02 13.03
C ALA A 98 37.87 17.29 13.46
N LYS A 99 37.18 18.43 13.67
CA LYS A 99 37.80 19.76 13.81
C LYS A 99 38.75 19.94 15.01
N GLU A 100 38.41 19.40 16.18
CA GLU A 100 39.21 19.53 17.40
C GLU A 100 39.03 18.26 18.23
N THR A 101 40.11 17.59 18.62
CA THR A 101 40.07 16.39 19.47
C THR A 101 39.70 16.77 20.91
N TYR A 102 39.27 15.81 21.72
CA TYR A 102 39.05 16.07 23.14
C TYR A 102 40.37 16.39 23.85
N ASP A 103 41.47 15.74 23.48
CA ASP A 103 42.81 16.08 23.98
C ASP A 103 43.21 17.52 23.65
N GLN A 104 43.03 17.96 22.40
CA GLN A 104 43.29 19.35 21.99
C GLN A 104 42.44 20.34 22.79
N LYS A 105 41.15 20.04 23.04
CA LYS A 105 40.26 20.88 23.83
C LYS A 105 40.75 21.07 25.27
N VAL A 106 41.10 19.97 25.95
CA VAL A 106 41.56 20.05 27.35
C VAL A 106 42.94 20.70 27.43
N ASN A 107 43.84 20.41 26.50
CA ASN A 107 45.15 21.06 26.43
C ASN A 107 45.01 22.57 26.23
N ARG A 108 44.10 23.03 25.35
CA ARG A 108 43.83 24.46 25.16
C ARG A 108 43.32 25.14 26.43
N ARG A 109 42.42 24.48 27.17
CA ARG A 109 41.93 24.99 28.47
C ARG A 109 43.04 25.03 29.51
N PHE A 110 43.89 24.01 29.54
CA PHE A 110 45.04 23.95 30.44
C PHE A 110 46.08 25.03 30.13
N LEU A 111 46.41 25.24 28.84
CA LEU A 111 47.29 26.32 28.39
C LEU A 111 46.78 27.70 28.81
N ALA A 112 45.46 27.90 28.82
CA ALA A 112 44.85 29.15 29.27
C ALA A 112 45.03 29.41 30.78
N ILE A 113 45.35 28.40 31.60
CA ILE A 113 45.59 28.55 33.05
C ILE A 113 47.03 28.24 33.46
N SER A 114 47.90 27.80 32.54
CA SER A 114 49.25 27.32 32.88
C SER A 114 50.12 28.41 33.51
N GLY A 115 50.01 29.65 33.05
CA GLY A 115 50.73 30.80 33.64
C GLY A 115 50.30 31.11 35.09
N LEU A 116 49.07 30.77 35.47
CA LEU A 116 48.60 30.84 36.86
C LEU A 116 49.10 29.65 37.68
N MET A 117 49.25 28.47 37.05
CA MET A 117 49.78 27.27 37.71
C MET A 117 51.26 27.42 38.10
N VAL A 118 52.07 28.09 37.25
CA VAL A 118 53.48 28.38 37.57
C VAL A 118 53.61 29.23 38.84
N ARG A 119 52.63 30.10 39.09
CA ARG A 119 52.60 31.02 40.24
C ARG A 119 51.50 30.63 41.23
N LEU A 120 51.18 29.33 41.33
CA LEU A 120 50.04 28.85 42.10
C LEU A 120 50.03 29.33 43.55
N GLN A 121 51.19 29.29 44.22
CA GLN A 121 51.32 29.74 45.61
C GLN A 121 51.10 31.24 45.75
N GLU A 122 51.61 32.06 44.81
CA GLU A 122 51.37 33.51 44.77
C GLU A 122 49.87 33.80 44.59
N VAL A 123 49.22 33.12 43.65
CA VAL A 123 47.79 33.30 43.38
C VAL A 123 46.95 32.90 44.61
N LEU A 124 47.25 31.77 45.24
CA LEU A 124 46.53 31.30 46.43
C LEU A 124 46.91 32.04 47.72
N ALA A 125 48.02 32.79 47.74
CA ALA A 125 48.41 33.68 48.83
C ALA A 125 47.92 35.13 48.63
N SER A 126 47.37 35.46 47.46
CA SER A 126 46.73 36.76 47.24
C SER A 126 45.49 36.92 48.11
N ASP A 127 45.17 38.15 48.54
CA ASP A 127 43.92 38.45 49.24
C ASP A 127 42.68 38.21 48.36
N ASP A 128 42.80 38.49 47.05
CA ASP A 128 41.76 38.22 46.06
C ASP A 128 42.32 37.43 44.86
N PRO A 129 42.33 36.09 44.95
CA PRO A 129 42.75 35.22 43.85
C PRO A 129 41.89 35.39 42.60
N ASP A 130 40.60 35.69 42.78
CA ASP A 130 39.68 35.90 41.67
C ASP A 130 40.11 37.14 40.86
N ALA A 131 40.52 38.23 41.52
CA ALA A 131 41.08 39.39 40.84
C ALA A 131 42.36 39.07 40.07
N VAL A 132 43.27 38.28 40.64
CA VAL A 132 44.51 37.84 39.96
C VAL A 132 44.20 37.00 38.73
N ILE A 133 43.28 36.03 38.85
CA ILE A 133 42.83 35.19 37.73
C ILE A 133 42.14 36.04 36.65
N ASN A 134 41.31 37.01 37.05
CA ASN A 134 40.60 37.90 36.14
C ASN A 134 41.58 38.82 35.39
N ALA A 135 42.62 39.33 36.06
CA ALA A 135 43.68 40.11 35.44
C ALA A 135 44.46 39.27 34.41
N HIS A 136 44.77 38.02 34.75
CA HIS A 136 45.41 37.09 33.81
C HIS A 136 44.53 36.78 32.58
N ALA A 137 43.21 36.63 32.78
CA ALA A 137 42.28 36.45 31.68
C ALA A 137 42.27 37.65 30.70
N LYS A 138 42.38 38.87 31.25
CA LYS A 138 42.46 40.13 30.48
C LYS A 138 43.78 40.30 29.75
N SER A 139 44.90 39.82 30.31
CA SER A 139 46.24 39.97 29.73
C SER A 139 46.53 39.01 28.58
N GLN A 140 45.73 37.95 28.39
CA GLN A 140 45.93 37.00 27.31
C GLN A 140 45.47 37.57 25.95
N SER A 141 46.12 37.13 24.86
CA SER A 141 45.70 37.42 23.49
C SER A 141 45.44 36.11 22.75
N PRO A 142 44.19 35.82 22.33
CA PRO A 142 42.99 36.60 22.55
C PRO A 142 42.56 36.63 24.04
N GLN A 143 41.91 37.73 24.43
CA GLN A 143 41.37 37.91 25.78
C GLN A 143 40.44 36.75 26.15
N GLN A 144 40.65 36.16 27.33
CA GLN A 144 39.82 35.07 27.83
C GLN A 144 38.67 35.58 28.70
N ASN A 145 37.61 34.77 28.80
CA ASN A 145 36.50 35.04 29.72
C ASN A 145 36.93 34.72 31.16
N ALA A 146 36.93 35.75 32.00
CA ALA A 146 37.28 35.69 33.42
C ALA A 146 36.57 34.58 34.22
N ALA A 147 35.25 34.44 34.08
CA ALA A 147 34.48 33.42 34.78
C ALA A 147 34.86 31.99 34.35
N ARG A 148 35.09 31.79 33.04
CA ARG A 148 35.58 30.49 32.53
C ARG A 148 36.99 30.18 33.02
N LEU A 149 37.85 31.19 33.13
CA LEU A 149 39.21 30.99 33.60
C LEU A 149 39.25 30.62 35.09
N ARG A 150 38.44 31.27 35.93
CA ARG A 150 38.23 30.89 37.34
C ARG A 150 37.73 29.46 37.46
N LEU A 151 36.70 29.11 36.70
CA LEU A 151 36.17 27.74 36.65
C LEU A 151 37.28 26.73 36.32
N TRP A 152 38.06 26.96 35.26
CA TRP A 152 39.13 26.04 34.87
C TRP A 152 40.24 25.96 35.92
N PHE A 153 40.68 27.10 36.47
CA PHE A 153 41.72 27.17 37.49
C PHE A 153 41.32 26.37 38.73
N TYR A 154 40.15 26.65 39.32
CA TYR A 154 39.68 25.96 40.51
C TYR A 154 39.35 24.49 40.26
N THR A 155 38.75 24.16 39.11
CA THR A 155 38.52 22.77 38.71
C THR A 155 39.83 21.98 38.63
N TYR A 156 40.86 22.53 37.98
CA TYR A 156 42.12 21.83 37.79
C TYR A 156 42.79 21.50 39.13
N ILE A 157 42.91 22.49 40.02
CA ILE A 157 43.61 22.30 41.31
C ILE A 157 42.82 21.46 42.31
N THR A 158 41.48 21.57 42.31
CA THR A 158 40.63 20.81 43.24
C THR A 158 40.58 19.33 42.86
N PHE A 159 40.50 19.02 41.56
CA PHE A 159 40.33 17.64 41.08
C PHE A 159 41.66 17.04 40.60
N GLY A 160 42.68 17.15 41.45
CA GLY A 160 43.93 16.38 41.35
C GLY A 160 44.87 16.80 40.22
N GLN A 161 44.80 18.04 39.73
CA GLN A 161 45.64 18.57 38.65
C GLN A 161 45.61 17.70 37.39
N ASN A 162 44.45 17.10 37.11
CA ASN A 162 44.23 16.29 35.94
C ASN A 162 43.62 17.15 34.83
N LYS A 163 44.31 17.28 33.67
CA LYS A 163 43.79 18.05 32.52
C LYS A 163 42.41 17.57 32.07
N TRP A 164 42.07 16.30 32.28
CA TRP A 164 40.76 15.73 31.92
C TRP A 164 39.61 16.24 32.80
N ALA A 165 39.89 16.81 33.98
CA ALA A 165 38.89 17.54 34.76
C ALA A 165 38.39 18.80 34.02
N LEU A 166 39.18 19.35 33.09
CA LEU A 166 38.80 20.52 32.29
C LEU A 166 37.86 20.19 31.13
N MET A 167 37.44 18.94 30.96
CA MET A 167 36.56 18.53 29.88
C MET A 167 35.19 19.25 29.95
N PRO A 168 34.68 19.83 28.84
CA PRO A 168 33.31 20.36 28.83
C PRO A 168 32.24 19.26 28.92
N PRO A 169 31.02 19.59 29.40
CA PRO A 169 29.88 18.66 29.42
C PRO A 169 29.26 18.45 28.03
N LEU A 170 30.08 18.02 27.05
CA LEU A 170 29.67 17.86 25.63
C LEU A 170 28.57 16.81 25.45
N HIS A 171 28.42 15.86 26.38
CA HIS A 171 27.36 14.87 26.39
C HIS A 171 25.95 15.49 26.50
N ARG A 172 25.85 16.77 26.93
CA ARG A 172 24.60 17.54 27.03
C ARG A 172 24.24 18.31 25.75
N ILE A 173 25.17 18.42 24.79
CA ILE A 173 24.99 19.24 23.59
C ILE A 173 24.33 18.42 22.48
N GLY A 174 23.49 19.05 21.65
CA GLY A 174 22.91 18.44 20.46
C GLY A 174 21.60 17.66 20.65
N ARG A 175 21.09 17.57 21.89
CA ARG A 175 19.76 17.01 22.17
C ARG A 175 18.71 18.12 22.11
N TRP A 176 18.25 18.43 20.91
CA TRP A 176 17.01 19.20 20.73
C TRP A 176 15.82 18.28 20.97
N ASP A 177 14.92 18.66 21.87
CA ASP A 177 13.67 17.92 22.09
C ASP A 177 12.73 18.09 20.88
N ARG A 178 12.65 17.03 20.06
CA ARG A 178 11.79 16.98 18.87
C ARG A 178 10.33 16.70 19.24
N GLU A 179 10.06 16.30 20.48
CA GLU A 179 8.79 15.76 20.97
C GLU A 179 8.08 16.73 21.93
N GLY A 180 8.80 17.70 22.50
CA GLY A 180 8.27 18.67 23.46
C GLY A 180 7.12 19.57 22.95
N PRO A 181 6.26 20.08 23.85
CA PRO A 181 5.11 20.90 23.49
C PRO A 181 5.51 22.26 22.86
N GLY A 182 4.62 22.85 22.07
CA GLY A 182 4.74 24.28 21.67
C GLY A 182 5.02 24.60 20.20
N LYS A 183 4.97 23.63 19.28
CA LYS A 183 4.99 23.91 17.83
C LYS A 183 3.93 23.10 17.09
N LEU A 184 3.06 23.79 16.34
CA LEU A 184 2.06 23.19 15.46
C LEU A 184 2.64 22.80 14.10
N ARG A 185 3.68 23.51 13.65
CA ARG A 185 4.27 23.36 12.32
C ARG A 185 5.06 22.05 12.18
N ARG A 186 4.92 21.40 11.02
CA ARG A 186 5.74 20.26 10.60
C ARG A 186 7.24 20.61 10.63
N LEU A 187 8.04 19.70 11.17
CA LEU A 187 9.51 19.82 11.21
C LEU A 187 10.14 19.10 10.01
N GLY A 188 11.32 19.55 9.58
CA GLY A 188 12.11 18.94 8.50
C GLY A 188 11.97 19.67 7.15
N ARG A 189 12.21 18.94 6.05
CA ARG A 189 12.11 19.49 4.69
C ARG A 189 10.70 20.06 4.46
N PRO A 190 10.58 21.31 3.97
CA PRO A 190 9.29 21.88 3.59
C PRO A 190 8.55 20.97 2.60
N SER A 191 7.22 20.90 2.72
CA SER A 191 6.42 20.11 1.80
C SER A 191 6.44 20.73 0.40
N PRO A 192 6.44 19.92 -0.68
CA PRO A 192 6.14 20.40 -2.03
C PRO A 192 4.77 21.12 -2.10
N ASN A 193 3.84 20.75 -1.21
CA ASN A 193 2.51 21.35 -1.12
C ASN A 193 2.48 22.69 -0.34
N GLY A 194 3.63 23.22 0.08
CA GLY A 194 3.75 24.52 0.77
C GLY A 194 4.50 24.46 2.11
N LYS A 195 5.09 25.59 2.50
CA LYS A 195 5.91 25.73 3.72
C LYS A 195 5.16 25.46 5.04
N GLU A 196 3.84 25.64 5.02
CA GLU A 196 2.93 25.45 6.16
C GLU A 196 2.07 24.17 6.01
N TRP A 197 2.33 23.35 4.98
CA TRP A 197 1.56 22.14 4.74
C TRP A 197 2.05 20.95 5.56
N GLY A 198 1.10 20.27 6.21
CA GLY A 198 1.31 19.04 6.96
C GLY A 198 1.40 19.24 8.47
N TYR A 199 1.30 18.14 9.21
CA TYR A 199 1.21 18.14 10.66
C TYR A 199 2.53 17.75 11.32
N ARG A 200 2.73 18.20 12.56
CA ARG A 200 3.83 17.73 13.39
C ARG A 200 3.52 16.31 13.90
N ALA A 201 4.52 15.43 13.83
CA ALA A 201 4.47 14.10 14.44
C ALA A 201 4.96 14.18 15.90
N ASP A 202 4.06 14.63 16.79
CA ASP A 202 4.24 14.67 18.23
C ASP A 202 4.16 13.27 18.87
N SER A 203 4.30 13.17 20.19
CA SER A 203 4.21 11.90 20.93
C SER A 203 2.88 11.18 20.69
N ALA A 204 1.76 11.89 20.76
CA ALA A 204 0.43 11.34 20.55
C ALA A 204 0.25 10.76 19.14
N MET A 205 0.70 11.47 18.10
CA MET A 205 0.65 10.96 16.72
C MET A 205 1.57 9.75 16.55
N ARG A 206 2.77 9.76 17.14
CA ARG A 206 3.73 8.65 17.09
C ARG A 206 3.17 7.37 17.73
N GLU A 207 2.53 7.50 18.89
CA GLU A 207 1.89 6.37 19.58
C GLU A 207 0.77 5.76 18.74
N ARG A 208 -0.07 6.60 18.13
CA ARG A 208 -1.12 6.13 17.21
C ARG A 208 -0.55 5.43 15.98
N ILE A 209 0.52 5.97 15.40
CA ILE A 209 1.24 5.32 14.30
C ILE A 209 1.75 3.94 14.71
N LEU A 210 2.39 3.83 15.87
CA LEU A 210 2.95 2.58 16.37
C LEU A 210 1.85 1.54 16.61
N SER A 211 0.81 1.93 17.34
CA SER A 211 -0.35 1.07 17.64
C SER A 211 -0.99 0.54 16.35
N ALA A 212 -1.26 1.43 15.40
CA ALA A 212 -1.83 1.05 14.12
C ALA A 212 -0.88 0.19 13.27
N TYR A 213 0.42 0.47 13.28
CA TYR A 213 1.40 -0.36 12.60
C TYR A 213 1.44 -1.78 13.18
N LEU A 214 1.45 -1.92 14.51
CA LEU A 214 1.43 -3.23 15.16
C LEU A 214 0.13 -4.02 14.87
N ARG A 215 -1.01 -3.32 14.75
CA ARG A 215 -2.31 -3.92 14.39
C ARG A 215 -2.37 -4.34 12.92
N PHE A 216 -1.81 -3.53 12.01
CA PHE A 216 -1.98 -3.72 10.57
C PHE A 216 -0.81 -4.37 9.85
N ARG A 217 0.36 -4.50 10.51
CA ARG A 217 1.52 -5.22 9.96
C ARG A 217 1.14 -6.67 9.71
N SER A 218 1.59 -7.19 8.58
CA SER A 218 1.36 -8.57 8.19
C SER A 218 2.38 -8.94 7.11
N ALA A 219 2.72 -10.23 7.03
CA ALA A 219 3.72 -10.74 6.10
C ALA A 219 3.28 -10.54 4.63
N ASP A 220 1.99 -10.72 4.35
CA ASP A 220 1.32 -10.56 3.05
C ASP A 220 1.22 -9.10 2.56
N LYS A 221 1.34 -8.10 3.43
CA LYS A 221 1.15 -6.69 3.08
C LYS A 221 2.46 -5.97 2.74
N THR A 222 2.37 -5.07 1.77
CA THR A 222 3.41 -4.09 1.45
C THR A 222 3.36 -2.91 2.42
N TYR A 223 4.48 -2.21 2.56
CA TYR A 223 4.55 -0.99 3.38
C TYR A 223 3.50 0.06 2.96
N SER A 224 3.29 0.25 1.65
CA SER A 224 2.28 1.17 1.13
C SER A 224 0.85 0.74 1.46
N GLN A 225 0.54 -0.57 1.49
CA GLN A 225 -0.77 -1.06 1.95
C GLN A 225 -0.97 -0.77 3.45
N VAL A 226 0.05 -1.03 4.27
CA VAL A 226 0.01 -0.74 5.71
C VAL A 226 -0.17 0.76 5.96
N TYR A 227 0.59 1.62 5.27
CA TYR A 227 0.42 3.07 5.36
C TYR A 227 -0.99 3.54 4.99
N ARG A 228 -1.56 3.03 3.90
CA ARG A 228 -2.95 3.36 3.51
C ARG A 228 -3.96 2.96 4.60
N LYS A 229 -3.84 1.75 5.15
CA LYS A 229 -4.70 1.30 6.27
C LYS A 229 -4.54 2.16 7.51
N ILE A 230 -3.31 2.53 7.89
CA ILE A 230 -3.05 3.46 9.00
C ILE A 230 -3.81 4.76 8.74
N LEU A 231 -3.68 5.37 7.56
CA LEU A 231 -4.38 6.62 7.28
C LEU A 231 -5.91 6.49 7.30
N THR A 232 -6.47 5.46 6.65
CA THR A 232 -7.93 5.34 6.51
C THR A 232 -8.61 4.86 7.77
N GLU A 233 -8.04 3.88 8.47
CA GLU A 233 -8.68 3.22 9.61
C GLU A 233 -8.29 3.87 10.95
N GLU A 234 -7.02 4.27 11.13
CA GLU A 234 -6.57 4.91 12.38
C GLU A 234 -6.77 6.43 12.37
N PHE A 235 -6.41 7.08 11.26
CA PHE A 235 -6.49 8.55 11.14
C PHE A 235 -7.75 9.06 10.45
N GLY A 236 -8.67 8.17 10.02
CA GLY A 236 -9.95 8.54 9.42
C GLY A 236 -9.81 9.36 8.12
N CYS A 237 -8.69 9.19 7.42
CA CYS A 237 -8.45 9.88 6.16
C CYS A 237 -9.23 9.24 5.01
N VAL A 238 -9.61 10.07 4.04
CA VAL A 238 -10.19 9.64 2.77
C VAL A 238 -9.33 10.15 1.62
N SER A 239 -9.24 9.35 0.55
CA SER A 239 -8.60 9.79 -0.69
C SER A 239 -9.55 10.68 -1.47
N VAL A 240 -9.06 11.82 -1.93
CA VAL A 240 -9.77 12.75 -2.81
C VAL A 240 -8.88 13.08 -4.00
N GLU A 241 -9.49 13.24 -5.16
CA GLU A 241 -8.82 13.68 -6.37
C GLU A 241 -9.22 15.12 -6.70
N ARG A 242 -8.25 15.99 -6.95
CA ARG A 242 -8.47 17.32 -7.54
C ARG A 242 -7.47 17.55 -8.66
N ASN A 243 -7.92 18.03 -9.81
CA ASN A 243 -7.09 18.31 -10.99
C ASN A 243 -6.16 17.14 -11.38
N GLY A 244 -6.66 15.90 -11.35
CA GLY A 244 -5.88 14.70 -11.69
C GLY A 244 -4.78 14.32 -10.68
N VAL A 245 -4.82 14.90 -9.47
CA VAL A 245 -3.91 14.56 -8.37
C VAL A 245 -4.73 13.99 -7.21
N ALA A 246 -4.44 12.74 -6.85
CA ALA A 246 -5.01 12.08 -5.68
C ALA A 246 -4.18 12.41 -4.42
N PHE A 247 -4.85 12.77 -3.34
CA PHE A 247 -4.23 13.02 -2.04
C PHE A 247 -5.19 12.66 -0.90
N PHE A 248 -4.62 12.42 0.29
CA PHE A 248 -5.40 12.15 1.49
C PHE A 248 -5.82 13.43 2.19
N ILE A 249 -7.06 13.45 2.69
CA ILE A 249 -7.56 14.47 3.61
C ILE A 249 -8.22 13.80 4.82
N ASN A 250 -8.26 14.50 5.95
CA ASN A 250 -9.16 14.17 7.05
C ASN A 250 -10.34 15.18 7.02
N ARG A 251 -11.57 14.70 6.82
CA ARG A 251 -12.76 15.58 6.67
C ARG A 251 -13.09 16.38 7.94
N LYS A 252 -12.68 15.89 9.11
CA LYS A 252 -12.87 16.55 10.41
C LYS A 252 -11.74 17.53 10.74
N GLY A 253 -10.75 17.68 9.85
CA GLY A 253 -9.59 18.56 10.06
C GLY A 253 -8.58 18.01 11.07
N HIS A 254 -8.69 16.74 11.47
CA HIS A 254 -7.76 16.18 12.46
C HIS A 254 -6.36 15.96 11.85
N PRO A 255 -5.28 16.12 12.65
CA PRO A 255 -3.91 15.86 12.22
C PRO A 255 -3.70 14.41 11.77
N PHE A 256 -2.91 14.23 10.70
CA PHE A 256 -2.51 12.91 10.19
C PHE A 256 -1.08 12.93 9.63
N PRO A 257 -0.36 11.79 9.66
CA PRO A 257 1.04 11.75 9.27
C PRO A 257 1.25 11.61 7.76
N THR A 258 2.42 12.05 7.28
CA THR A 258 2.90 11.69 5.95
C THR A 258 3.54 10.30 5.93
N ILE A 259 3.71 9.72 4.74
CA ILE A 259 4.39 8.42 4.58
C ILE A 259 5.80 8.42 5.19
N ASP A 260 6.54 9.52 5.05
CA ASP A 260 7.87 9.67 5.64
C ASP A 260 7.85 9.72 7.16
N GLN A 261 6.84 10.38 7.73
CA GLN A 261 6.66 10.42 9.18
C GLN A 261 6.34 9.03 9.71
N VAL A 262 5.42 8.30 9.07
CA VAL A 262 5.11 6.90 9.45
C VAL A 262 6.37 6.05 9.38
N ARG A 263 7.14 6.15 8.29
CA ARG A 263 8.40 5.41 8.10
C ARG A 263 9.40 5.72 9.20
N TYR A 264 9.65 6.99 9.45
CA TYR A 264 10.57 7.45 10.47
C TYR A 264 10.15 6.98 11.88
N CYS A 265 8.86 7.07 12.23
CA CYS A 265 8.38 6.65 13.55
C CYS A 265 8.56 5.14 13.77
N ILE A 266 8.18 4.33 12.77
CA ILE A 266 8.41 2.88 12.80
C ILE A 266 9.91 2.59 12.87
N GLU A 267 10.74 3.38 12.18
CA GLU A 267 12.18 3.18 12.16
C GLU A 267 12.83 3.36 13.52
N GLN A 268 12.38 4.37 14.29
CA GLN A 268 12.90 4.72 15.60
C GLN A 268 12.39 3.79 16.72
N GLN A 269 11.16 3.27 16.60
CA GLN A 269 10.48 2.58 17.70
C GLN A 269 10.48 1.05 17.56
N VAL A 270 10.74 0.51 16.37
CA VAL A 270 10.77 -0.92 16.13
C VAL A 270 12.19 -1.37 15.82
N SER A 271 12.70 -2.32 16.60
CA SER A 271 14.05 -2.86 16.40
C SER A 271 14.20 -3.50 15.01
N ALA A 272 15.41 -3.51 14.46
CA ALA A 272 15.68 -4.15 13.16
C ALA A 272 15.24 -5.64 13.13
N LYS A 273 15.28 -6.31 14.28
CA LYS A 273 14.87 -7.71 14.47
C LYS A 273 13.34 -7.87 14.41
N GLU A 274 12.57 -6.98 15.03
CA GLU A 274 11.10 -7.01 14.95
C GLU A 274 10.57 -6.60 13.57
N LYS A 275 11.31 -5.77 12.82
CA LYS A 275 11.01 -5.48 11.41
C LYS A 275 11.24 -6.70 10.52
N SER A 276 12.29 -7.49 10.77
CA SER A 276 12.55 -8.69 9.96
C SER A 276 11.52 -9.78 10.24
N ILE A 277 11.11 -9.97 11.49
CA ILE A 277 10.14 -11.00 11.89
C ILE A 277 8.73 -10.70 11.34
N GLY A 278 8.36 -9.42 11.15
CA GLY A 278 7.03 -9.05 10.62
C GLY A 278 6.94 -8.85 9.09
N VAL A 279 8.06 -8.82 8.35
CA VAL A 279 8.08 -8.42 6.92
C VAL A 279 8.97 -9.32 6.04
N ARG A 280 9.88 -10.11 6.61
CA ARG A 280 10.84 -10.91 5.84
C ARG A 280 10.90 -12.34 6.38
N GLY A 281 10.28 -13.28 5.66
CA GLY A 281 10.81 -14.64 5.59
C GLY A 281 12.31 -14.60 5.25
N LYS A 282 13.09 -15.50 5.85
CA LYS A 282 14.55 -15.55 5.69
C LYS A 282 14.94 -15.74 4.21
N GLN A 283 15.96 -14.97 3.79
CA GLN A 283 16.68 -15.03 2.51
C GLN A 283 15.96 -14.54 1.25
N LYS A 284 16.41 -13.39 0.75
CA LYS A 284 16.72 -13.19 -0.67
C LYS A 284 17.79 -12.11 -0.80
N THR A 285 19.05 -12.54 -0.76
CA THR A 285 20.14 -11.88 -1.47
C THR A 285 20.21 -12.61 -2.80
N ARG A 286 19.77 -12.00 -3.90
CA ARG A 286 20.12 -12.48 -5.24
C ARG A 286 20.28 -11.30 -6.19
N ASP A 287 21.52 -11.17 -6.63
CA ASP A 287 21.98 -10.85 -7.97
C ASP A 287 21.28 -9.69 -8.66
N GLN A 288 21.78 -8.48 -8.34
CA GLN A 288 21.76 -7.39 -9.30
C GLN A 288 22.71 -7.76 -10.44
N SER A 289 22.22 -8.52 -11.42
CA SER A 289 22.85 -8.53 -12.74
C SER A 289 22.75 -7.11 -13.31
N GLY A 290 23.90 -6.57 -13.74
CA GLY A 290 23.93 -5.25 -14.36
C GLY A 290 23.01 -5.21 -15.58
N SER A 291 22.15 -4.19 -15.66
CA SER A 291 21.29 -3.98 -16.82
C SER A 291 22.14 -3.55 -18.02
N LEU A 292 22.11 -4.33 -19.10
CA LEU A 292 22.68 -3.95 -20.38
C LEU A 292 21.65 -3.11 -21.14
N GLY A 293 21.58 -1.80 -20.84
CA GLY A 293 20.67 -0.84 -21.49
C GLY A 293 19.18 -1.13 -21.28
N SER A 294 18.35 -0.09 -21.20
CA SER A 294 16.90 -0.30 -21.14
C SER A 294 16.38 -0.72 -22.52
N PHE A 295 15.58 -1.79 -22.62
CA PHE A 295 14.91 -2.20 -23.86
C PHE A 295 14.09 -1.05 -24.48
N SER A 296 13.63 -0.10 -23.65
CA SER A 296 12.93 1.10 -24.11
C SER A 296 13.82 2.07 -24.91
N GLU A 297 15.15 2.06 -24.74
CA GLU A 297 16.07 2.98 -25.44
C GLU A 297 16.07 2.80 -26.96
N ARG A 298 15.60 1.64 -27.46
CA ARG A 298 15.51 1.34 -28.89
C ARG A 298 14.14 1.66 -29.51
N LEU A 299 13.14 1.96 -28.68
CA LEU A 299 11.78 2.21 -29.13
C LEU A 299 11.55 3.72 -29.28
N THR A 300 10.93 4.12 -30.37
CA THR A 300 10.63 5.53 -30.66
C THR A 300 9.15 5.84 -30.61
N ASN A 301 8.26 4.87 -30.85
CA ASN A 301 6.82 5.11 -30.83
C ASN A 301 6.12 4.23 -29.79
N LEU A 302 5.04 4.75 -29.22
CA LEU A 302 4.06 3.93 -28.50
C LEU A 302 3.50 2.86 -29.44
N ASN A 303 3.11 1.70 -28.91
CA ASN A 303 2.61 0.58 -29.72
C ASN A 303 3.53 0.14 -30.89
N GLN A 304 4.82 0.52 -30.88
CA GLN A 304 5.80 -0.04 -31.80
C GLN A 304 6.09 -1.50 -31.44
N GLN A 305 6.22 -1.77 -30.15
CA GLN A 305 6.39 -3.10 -29.59
C GLN A 305 5.55 -3.23 -28.31
N VAL A 306 4.80 -4.32 -28.23
CA VAL A 306 3.98 -4.69 -27.07
C VAL A 306 4.32 -6.11 -26.63
N GLU A 307 4.64 -6.26 -25.36
CA GLU A 307 4.97 -7.54 -24.72
C GLU A 307 3.73 -8.11 -24.02
N PHE A 308 3.47 -9.40 -24.21
CA PHE A 308 2.39 -10.12 -23.56
C PHE A 308 2.93 -11.13 -22.55
N ASP A 309 2.31 -11.20 -21.39
CA ASP A 309 2.61 -12.22 -20.39
C ASP A 309 1.37 -12.51 -19.52
N GLY A 310 1.28 -13.76 -19.08
CA GLY A 310 0.21 -14.27 -18.24
C GLY A 310 0.68 -14.44 -16.80
N TYR A 311 -0.12 -14.00 -15.83
CA TYR A 311 0.10 -14.32 -14.42
C TYR A 311 -1.12 -14.92 -13.77
N TYR A 312 -0.86 -15.69 -12.71
CA TYR A 312 -1.88 -16.39 -11.93
C TYR A 312 -2.19 -15.63 -10.65
N ILE A 313 -3.48 -15.49 -10.36
CA ILE A 313 -3.93 -15.00 -9.06
C ILE A 313 -3.80 -16.13 -8.04
N VAL A 314 -3.18 -15.82 -6.90
CA VAL A 314 -2.92 -16.79 -5.81
C VAL A 314 -4.20 -17.17 -5.05
N GLU A 315 -5.20 -16.29 -5.07
CA GLU A 315 -6.49 -16.51 -4.40
C GLU A 315 -7.34 -17.56 -5.14
N LYS A 316 -7.98 -18.45 -4.38
CA LYS A 316 -9.02 -19.36 -4.89
C LYS A 316 -10.35 -18.63 -4.94
N LEU A 317 -10.96 -18.56 -6.12
CA LEU A 317 -12.22 -17.83 -6.33
C LEU A 317 -13.44 -18.64 -5.89
N SER A 318 -14.55 -17.93 -5.67
CA SER A 318 -15.83 -18.54 -5.32
C SER A 318 -16.59 -18.95 -6.58
N GLY A 319 -16.91 -20.24 -6.71
CA GLY A 319 -17.77 -20.77 -7.77
C GLY A 319 -19.26 -20.44 -7.56
N LEU A 320 -20.05 -20.48 -8.63
CA LEU A 320 -21.48 -20.09 -8.60
C LEU A 320 -22.37 -20.94 -7.70
N THR A 321 -22.12 -22.25 -7.60
CA THR A 321 -23.12 -23.17 -7.05
C THR A 321 -23.12 -23.20 -5.51
N GLU A 322 -21.96 -23.05 -4.85
CA GLU A 322 -21.86 -23.13 -3.37
C GLU A 322 -20.68 -22.34 -2.78
N GLY A 323 -20.07 -21.40 -3.52
CA GLY A 323 -18.83 -20.73 -3.08
C GLY A 323 -17.65 -21.70 -2.98
N SER A 324 -17.72 -22.84 -3.67
CA SER A 324 -16.63 -23.81 -3.71
C SER A 324 -15.36 -23.15 -4.28
N PRO A 325 -14.18 -23.44 -3.70
CA PRO A 325 -12.92 -22.88 -4.19
C PRO A 325 -12.63 -23.43 -5.59
N VAL A 326 -12.62 -22.55 -6.59
CA VAL A 326 -12.26 -22.91 -7.96
C VAL A 326 -10.78 -22.68 -8.19
N ASP A 327 -10.12 -23.66 -8.81
CA ASP A 327 -8.69 -23.61 -9.07
C ASP A 327 -8.37 -22.71 -10.27
N GLY A 328 -7.59 -21.67 -10.00
CA GLY A 328 -6.86 -20.87 -10.99
C GLY A 328 -7.66 -19.76 -11.66
N PHE A 329 -7.01 -18.61 -11.80
CA PHE A 329 -7.46 -17.51 -12.65
C PHE A 329 -6.21 -16.88 -13.27
N CYS A 330 -6.17 -16.88 -14.60
CA CYS A 330 -5.05 -16.32 -15.35
C CYS A 330 -5.45 -14.95 -15.90
N VAL A 331 -4.54 -14.00 -15.74
CA VAL A 331 -4.64 -12.66 -16.30
C VAL A 331 -3.53 -12.50 -17.31
N VAL A 332 -3.88 -12.23 -18.57
CA VAL A 332 -2.94 -11.87 -19.63
C VAL A 332 -2.90 -10.35 -19.72
N ARG A 333 -1.70 -9.77 -19.67
CA ARG A 333 -1.49 -8.33 -19.88
C ARG A 333 -0.69 -8.10 -21.15
N ALA A 334 -1.01 -7.03 -21.85
CA ALA A 334 -0.20 -6.49 -22.94
C ALA A 334 0.42 -5.17 -22.49
N VAL A 335 1.74 -5.03 -22.55
CA VAL A 335 2.49 -3.87 -22.04
C VAL A 335 3.28 -3.20 -23.14
N CYS A 336 3.08 -1.90 -23.32
CA CYS A 336 3.84 -1.10 -24.26
C CYS A 336 5.30 -0.97 -23.80
N GLY A 337 6.25 -1.36 -24.64
CA GLY A 337 7.68 -1.33 -24.28
C GLY A 337 8.22 0.07 -23.98
N LEU A 338 7.73 1.10 -24.70
CA LEU A 338 8.20 2.48 -24.54
C LEU A 338 7.71 3.15 -23.25
N SER A 339 6.41 3.03 -22.94
CA SER A 339 5.81 3.69 -21.77
C SER A 339 5.76 2.81 -20.52
N GLY A 340 5.82 1.48 -20.70
CA GLY A 340 5.49 0.51 -19.65
C GLY A 340 4.00 0.45 -19.30
N MET A 341 3.13 1.07 -20.12
CA MET A 341 1.69 1.10 -19.88
C MET A 341 1.07 -0.24 -20.28
N VAL A 342 0.19 -0.77 -19.42
CA VAL A 342 -0.66 -1.91 -19.80
C VAL A 342 -1.70 -1.39 -20.78
N VAL A 343 -1.64 -1.85 -22.02
CA VAL A 343 -2.48 -1.42 -23.15
C VAL A 343 -3.63 -2.38 -23.46
N GLY A 344 -3.57 -3.60 -22.93
CA GLY A 344 -4.59 -4.63 -23.08
C GLY A 344 -4.63 -5.58 -21.89
N ILE A 345 -5.80 -6.17 -21.66
CA ILE A 345 -5.98 -7.21 -20.65
C ILE A 345 -6.94 -8.30 -21.15
N GLY A 346 -6.65 -9.54 -20.82
CA GLY A 346 -7.52 -10.69 -21.04
C GLY A 346 -7.51 -11.64 -19.85
N PHE A 347 -8.51 -12.52 -19.79
CA PHE A 347 -8.69 -13.43 -18.65
C PHE A 347 -8.98 -14.85 -19.12
N ALA A 348 -8.57 -15.82 -18.31
CA ALA A 348 -8.98 -17.21 -18.43
C ALA A 348 -9.28 -17.83 -17.07
N GLU A 349 -10.25 -18.73 -17.07
CA GLU A 349 -10.51 -19.59 -15.93
C GLU A 349 -9.48 -20.72 -15.85
N GLY A 350 -8.89 -20.94 -14.68
CA GLY A 350 -7.90 -21.97 -14.47
C GLY A 350 -6.53 -21.59 -15.02
N LYS A 351 -6.22 -22.13 -16.21
CA LYS A 351 -4.91 -22.00 -16.85
C LYS A 351 -4.93 -20.92 -17.91
N GLU A 352 -3.75 -20.49 -18.32
CA GLU A 352 -3.57 -19.66 -19.49
C GLU A 352 -4.13 -20.34 -20.76
N THR A 353 -4.91 -19.63 -21.57
CA THR A 353 -5.53 -20.14 -22.80
C THR A 353 -5.41 -19.15 -23.96
N LYS A 354 -5.62 -19.63 -25.19
CA LYS A 354 -5.62 -18.78 -26.41
C LYS A 354 -6.70 -17.71 -26.35
N GLU A 355 -7.85 -18.02 -25.74
CA GLU A 355 -8.98 -17.11 -25.57
C GLU A 355 -8.61 -15.91 -24.69
N ALA A 356 -7.75 -16.09 -23.66
CA ALA A 356 -7.27 -14.98 -22.85
C ALA A 356 -6.41 -14.01 -23.67
N TYR A 357 -5.56 -14.52 -24.57
CA TYR A 357 -4.78 -13.68 -25.47
C TYR A 357 -5.63 -13.00 -26.53
N ARG A 358 -6.60 -13.70 -27.14
CA ARG A 358 -7.58 -13.10 -28.04
C ARG A 358 -8.37 -12.00 -27.36
N MET A 359 -8.80 -12.21 -26.11
CA MET A 359 -9.46 -11.19 -25.31
C MET A 359 -8.56 -9.99 -25.00
N CYS A 360 -7.27 -10.22 -24.77
CA CYS A 360 -6.29 -9.16 -24.59
C CYS A 360 -6.11 -8.32 -25.86
N LEU A 361 -6.01 -8.97 -27.03
CA LEU A 361 -5.97 -8.29 -28.33
C LEU A 361 -7.27 -7.52 -28.62
N PHE A 362 -8.43 -8.12 -28.33
CA PHE A 362 -9.73 -7.46 -28.41
C PHE A 362 -9.76 -6.21 -27.53
N SER A 363 -9.31 -6.31 -26.28
CA SER A 363 -9.19 -5.19 -25.35
C SER A 363 -8.34 -4.08 -25.93
N MET A 364 -7.19 -4.39 -26.55
CA MET A 364 -6.34 -3.40 -27.21
C MET A 364 -7.02 -2.71 -28.39
N ALA A 365 -7.67 -3.50 -29.25
CA ALA A 365 -8.22 -3.06 -30.53
C ALA A 365 -9.36 -2.04 -30.42
N VAL A 366 -10.08 -2.03 -29.30
CA VAL A 366 -11.30 -1.20 -29.12
C VAL A 366 -11.14 -0.15 -28.02
N ASP A 367 -12.04 0.84 -28.02
CA ASP A 367 -12.18 1.85 -26.98
C ASP A 367 -12.29 1.21 -25.58
N LYS A 368 -11.52 1.75 -24.61
CA LYS A 368 -11.46 1.20 -23.25
C LYS A 368 -12.69 1.51 -22.42
N VAL A 369 -13.42 2.59 -22.72
CA VAL A 369 -14.68 2.87 -22.01
C VAL A 369 -15.71 1.80 -22.38
N TRP A 370 -15.85 1.48 -23.65
CA TRP A 370 -16.73 0.42 -24.15
C TRP A 370 -16.31 -0.95 -23.64
N PHE A 371 -15.03 -1.34 -23.80
CA PHE A 371 -14.52 -2.63 -23.30
C PHE A 371 -14.76 -2.83 -21.80
N CYS A 372 -14.46 -1.82 -20.98
CA CYS A 372 -14.71 -1.90 -19.53
C CYS A 372 -16.22 -2.02 -19.22
N GLY A 373 -17.07 -1.39 -20.03
CA GLY A 373 -18.52 -1.48 -19.98
C GLY A 373 -19.05 -2.91 -20.17
N LEU A 374 -18.39 -3.74 -20.98
CA LEU A 374 -18.74 -5.15 -21.16
C LEU A 374 -18.62 -5.96 -19.86
N PHE A 375 -17.72 -5.55 -18.97
CA PHE A 375 -17.59 -6.09 -17.62
C PHE A 375 -18.41 -5.30 -16.59
N GLY A 376 -19.20 -4.30 -16.98
CA GLY A 376 -19.94 -3.43 -16.06
C GLY A 376 -19.08 -2.44 -15.27
N VAL A 377 -17.88 -2.10 -15.77
CA VAL A 377 -16.97 -1.12 -15.16
C VAL A 377 -17.06 0.20 -15.92
N THR A 378 -17.36 1.30 -15.22
CA THR A 378 -17.38 2.64 -15.80
C THR A 378 -16.05 3.35 -15.55
N ILE A 379 -15.42 3.84 -16.61
CA ILE A 379 -14.17 4.61 -16.56
C ILE A 379 -14.30 5.90 -17.36
N LYS A 380 -13.40 6.86 -17.12
CA LYS A 380 -13.26 8.03 -18.00
C LYS A 380 -12.25 7.73 -19.12
N PRO A 381 -12.38 8.34 -20.31
CA PRO A 381 -11.44 8.13 -21.42
C PRO A 381 -9.97 8.40 -21.05
N ASP A 382 -9.70 9.41 -20.22
CA ASP A 382 -8.36 9.80 -19.78
C ASP A 382 -7.71 8.82 -18.79
N TRP A 383 -8.47 7.85 -18.27
CA TRP A 383 -7.94 6.85 -17.33
C TRP A 383 -7.21 5.73 -18.04
N TRP A 384 -7.62 5.41 -19.27
CA TRP A 384 -7.01 4.37 -20.10
C TRP A 384 -7.12 4.73 -21.60
N PRO A 385 -6.36 5.72 -22.09
CA PRO A 385 -6.57 6.33 -23.40
C PRO A 385 -6.03 5.54 -24.60
N CYS A 386 -5.52 4.33 -24.41
CA CYS A 386 -4.91 3.56 -25.49
C CYS A 386 -5.95 2.78 -26.30
N GLU A 387 -5.83 2.81 -27.63
CA GLU A 387 -6.66 2.05 -28.57
C GLU A 387 -5.81 1.68 -29.80
N GLY A 388 -6.11 0.52 -30.39
CA GLY A 388 -5.42 -0.01 -31.56
C GLY A 388 -4.35 -1.05 -31.23
N LEU A 389 -4.04 -1.88 -32.22
CA LEU A 389 -3.06 -2.95 -32.14
C LEU A 389 -1.65 -2.44 -32.41
N ALA A 390 -0.65 -3.14 -31.89
CA ALA A 390 0.76 -2.79 -32.11
C ALA A 390 1.32 -3.46 -33.37
N GLY A 391 2.27 -2.78 -34.02
CA GLY A 391 2.97 -3.33 -35.19
C GLY A 391 3.94 -4.47 -34.85
N GLY A 392 4.44 -4.54 -33.62
CA GLY A 392 5.27 -5.63 -33.12
C GLY A 392 4.66 -6.24 -31.86
N LEU A 393 4.39 -7.54 -31.89
CA LEU A 393 3.82 -8.29 -30.76
C LEU A 393 4.81 -9.36 -30.31
N VAL A 394 5.13 -9.36 -29.02
CA VAL A 394 6.04 -10.32 -28.39
C VAL A 394 5.27 -11.14 -27.38
N PHE A 395 5.25 -12.46 -27.55
CA PHE A 395 4.54 -13.40 -26.66
C PHE A 395 5.53 -14.31 -25.92
N ASP A 396 5.13 -14.81 -24.75
CA ASP A 396 5.82 -15.95 -24.14
C ASP A 396 5.56 -17.25 -24.91
N ARG A 397 6.54 -18.17 -24.89
CA ARG A 397 6.38 -19.54 -25.36
C ARG A 397 5.41 -20.28 -24.42
N GLY A 398 4.22 -20.59 -24.93
CA GLY A 398 3.13 -21.24 -24.20
C GLY A 398 1.89 -21.43 -25.10
N PRO A 399 0.65 -21.43 -24.57
CA PRO A 399 -0.57 -21.42 -25.37
C PRO A 399 -0.60 -20.32 -26.45
N ALA A 400 0.13 -19.22 -26.21
CA ALA A 400 0.31 -18.10 -27.14
C ALA A 400 1.20 -18.42 -28.35
N ALA A 401 2.17 -19.33 -28.23
CA ALA A 401 3.05 -19.72 -29.35
C ALA A 401 2.30 -20.49 -30.44
N ALA A 402 1.12 -21.03 -30.11
CA ALA A 402 0.21 -21.70 -31.02
C ALA A 402 -0.98 -20.82 -31.40
N LEU A 403 -0.97 -19.51 -31.10
CA LEU A 403 -1.82 -18.56 -31.82
C LEU A 403 -1.34 -18.54 -33.26
N ASP A 404 -1.74 -19.56 -34.03
CA ASP A 404 -2.02 -19.36 -35.44
C ASP A 404 -3.05 -18.25 -35.44
N THR A 405 -2.58 -17.04 -35.71
CA THR A 405 -3.43 -16.06 -36.35
C THR A 405 -4.03 -16.81 -37.51
N GLU A 406 -5.36 -16.97 -37.50
CA GLU A 406 -6.06 -17.50 -38.68
C GLU A 406 -5.49 -16.78 -39.92
N PRO A 407 -5.52 -17.41 -41.11
CA PRO A 407 -4.97 -16.84 -42.36
C PRO A 407 -5.53 -15.45 -42.77
N GLU A 408 -6.31 -14.79 -41.91
CA GLU A 408 -6.90 -13.47 -42.08
C GLU A 408 -6.20 -12.36 -41.26
N ILE A 409 -5.27 -12.66 -40.34
CA ILE A 409 -4.52 -11.63 -39.57
C ILE A 409 -3.05 -11.50 -40.02
N HIS A 410 -2.80 -11.49 -41.33
CA HIS A 410 -1.46 -11.37 -41.91
C HIS A 410 -0.77 -10.01 -41.68
N TRP A 411 -1.48 -9.00 -41.17
CA TRP A 411 -0.96 -7.65 -40.94
C TRP A 411 -0.52 -7.38 -39.49
N LEU A 412 -0.87 -8.25 -38.53
CA LEU A 412 -0.26 -8.21 -37.19
C LEU A 412 1.22 -8.51 -37.39
N GLY A 413 2.08 -7.51 -37.21
CA GLY A 413 3.48 -7.60 -37.62
C GLY A 413 4.29 -8.63 -36.82
N THR A 414 5.61 -8.63 -37.05
CA THR A 414 6.54 -9.71 -36.71
C THR A 414 6.25 -10.36 -35.35
N LEU A 415 5.75 -11.60 -35.40
CA LEU A 415 5.60 -12.46 -34.23
C LEU A 415 6.99 -12.95 -33.81
N GLU A 416 7.60 -12.31 -32.83
CA GLU A 416 8.91 -12.73 -32.31
C GLU A 416 8.73 -13.63 -31.08
N ASN A 417 8.94 -14.93 -31.25
CA ASN A 417 9.06 -15.85 -30.12
C ASN A 417 10.46 -15.69 -29.48
N THR A 418 10.51 -15.34 -28.19
CA THR A 418 11.78 -15.08 -27.49
C THR A 418 12.76 -16.27 -27.58
N PRO A 419 14.08 -16.04 -27.81
CA PRO A 419 15.07 -17.11 -27.82
C PRO A 419 15.30 -17.71 -26.42
N VAL A 420 15.63 -19.00 -26.37
CA VAL A 420 15.93 -19.71 -25.13
C VAL A 420 17.14 -19.04 -24.47
N PHE A 421 17.05 -18.68 -23.19
CA PHE A 421 18.05 -17.95 -22.37
C PHE A 421 18.08 -16.41 -22.46
N SER A 422 17.12 -15.76 -23.12
CA SER A 422 16.97 -14.29 -23.09
C SER A 422 16.18 -13.79 -21.87
N GLY A 423 16.77 -13.89 -20.67
CA GLY A 423 16.13 -13.48 -19.41
C GLY A 423 15.77 -11.98 -19.31
N GLN A 424 16.16 -11.15 -20.30
CA GLN A 424 15.88 -9.71 -20.33
C GLN A 424 14.75 -9.32 -21.31
N SER A 425 14.31 -10.20 -22.20
CA SER A 425 13.30 -9.88 -23.23
C SER A 425 11.86 -9.70 -22.73
N LYS A 426 11.60 -9.91 -21.43
CA LYS A 426 10.26 -9.75 -20.80
C LYS A 426 10.28 -8.98 -19.49
N ALA A 427 11.40 -8.33 -19.17
CA ALA A 427 11.54 -7.62 -17.90
C ALA A 427 10.46 -6.53 -17.73
N THR A 428 9.98 -5.95 -18.84
CA THR A 428 8.94 -4.92 -18.82
C THR A 428 7.59 -5.50 -18.41
N VAL A 429 7.08 -6.51 -19.12
CA VAL A 429 5.78 -7.11 -18.81
C VAL A 429 5.76 -7.83 -17.46
N GLU A 430 6.81 -8.57 -17.09
CA GLU A 430 6.91 -9.26 -15.79
C GLU A 430 6.91 -8.25 -14.62
N SER A 431 7.58 -7.11 -14.79
CA SER A 431 7.60 -6.06 -13.76
C SER A 431 6.23 -5.41 -13.54
N SER A 432 5.32 -5.52 -14.52
CA SER A 432 3.95 -5.00 -14.44
C SER A 432 3.05 -5.88 -13.57
N HIS A 433 3.44 -7.14 -13.34
CA HIS A 433 2.62 -8.08 -12.57
C HIS A 433 2.59 -7.72 -11.08
N PRO A 434 1.42 -7.88 -10.41
CA PRO A 434 1.35 -7.75 -8.97
C PRO A 434 2.33 -8.71 -8.28
N ARG A 435 3.20 -8.19 -7.42
CA ARG A 435 4.16 -9.02 -6.67
C ARG A 435 3.45 -9.75 -5.52
N ALA A 436 3.33 -11.06 -5.64
CA ALA A 436 2.93 -11.91 -4.51
C ALA A 436 4.13 -12.12 -3.57
N LYS A 437 3.92 -11.96 -2.26
CA LYS A 437 4.87 -12.40 -1.25
C LYS A 437 4.54 -13.85 -0.90
N SER A 438 5.49 -14.77 -1.07
CA SER A 438 5.37 -16.14 -0.57
C SER A 438 5.89 -16.20 0.85
N ASP A 439 5.04 -16.62 1.78
CA ASP A 439 5.48 -17.04 3.12
C ASP A 439 6.00 -18.48 3.02
N LEU A 440 7.12 -18.76 3.69
CA LEU A 440 7.78 -20.08 3.71
C LEU A 440 7.21 -21.02 4.80
N ASP A 441 6.14 -20.60 5.49
CA ASP A 441 5.45 -21.41 6.49
C ASP A 441 4.48 -22.43 5.84
N GLN A 442 3.72 -23.18 6.64
CA GLN A 442 2.76 -24.19 6.17
C GLN A 442 1.91 -23.68 4.98
N PRO A 443 1.59 -24.53 3.99
CA PRO A 443 0.82 -24.15 2.82
C PRO A 443 -0.56 -23.62 3.24
N THR A 444 -0.75 -22.31 3.09
CA THR A 444 -2.03 -21.63 3.30
C THR A 444 -2.57 -21.17 1.94
N TYR A 445 -3.88 -21.10 1.79
CA TYR A 445 -4.53 -20.53 0.61
C TYR A 445 -5.47 -19.41 1.02
N VAL A 446 -5.59 -18.39 0.17
CA VAL A 446 -6.54 -17.30 0.36
C VAL A 446 -7.79 -17.64 -0.44
N HIS A 447 -8.95 -17.71 0.22
CA HIS A 447 -10.23 -17.88 -0.46
C HIS A 447 -10.87 -16.51 -0.68
N SER A 448 -11.08 -16.15 -1.95
CA SER A 448 -11.72 -14.91 -2.34
C SER A 448 -13.23 -15.09 -2.39
N THR A 449 -13.98 -14.10 -1.90
CA THR A 449 -15.44 -14.04 -2.06
C THR A 449 -15.87 -13.63 -3.47
N LEU A 450 -14.91 -13.34 -4.36
CA LEU A 450 -15.17 -12.88 -5.72
C LEU A 450 -15.41 -14.06 -6.67
N ASN A 451 -16.38 -13.90 -7.57
CA ASN A 451 -16.55 -14.76 -8.74
C ASN A 451 -15.60 -14.35 -9.89
N PHE A 452 -15.60 -15.10 -10.99
CA PHE A 452 -14.73 -14.84 -12.15
C PHE A 452 -14.90 -13.43 -12.76
N VAL A 453 -16.13 -12.94 -12.88
CA VAL A 453 -16.41 -11.62 -13.49
C VAL A 453 -16.01 -10.50 -12.54
N GLN A 454 -16.29 -10.64 -11.25
CA GLN A 454 -15.85 -9.72 -10.21
C GLN A 454 -14.32 -9.69 -10.10
N MET A 455 -13.67 -10.82 -10.33
CA MET A 455 -12.23 -10.91 -10.42
C MET A 455 -11.72 -10.11 -11.64
N ALA A 456 -12.28 -10.33 -12.82
CA ALA A 456 -11.95 -9.52 -14.01
C ALA A 456 -12.11 -8.00 -13.75
N ARG A 457 -13.20 -7.59 -13.08
CA ARG A 457 -13.40 -6.18 -12.65
C ARG A 457 -12.27 -5.65 -11.76
N ARG A 458 -11.86 -6.41 -10.76
CA ARG A 458 -10.76 -6.02 -9.87
C ARG A 458 -9.47 -5.81 -10.65
N GLU A 459 -9.17 -6.72 -11.58
CA GLU A 459 -7.93 -6.65 -12.37
C GLU A 459 -7.95 -5.52 -13.41
N ILE A 460 -9.12 -5.18 -13.98
CA ILE A 460 -9.31 -3.94 -14.74
C ILE A 460 -8.96 -2.73 -13.87
N HIS A 461 -9.52 -2.63 -12.67
CA HIS A 461 -9.18 -1.54 -11.74
C HIS A 461 -7.70 -1.54 -11.33
N GLN A 462 -7.08 -2.72 -11.22
CA GLN A 462 -5.66 -2.86 -10.92
C GLN A 462 -4.81 -2.30 -12.06
N VAL A 463 -5.17 -2.54 -13.33
CA VAL A 463 -4.51 -1.93 -14.49
C VAL A 463 -4.60 -0.41 -14.46
N LEU A 464 -5.78 0.16 -14.21
CA LEU A 464 -5.95 1.62 -14.12
C LEU A 464 -5.06 2.22 -13.03
N LYS A 465 -4.96 1.54 -11.89
CA LYS A 465 -4.10 1.93 -10.77
C LYS A 465 -2.63 1.80 -11.13
N ASP A 466 -2.20 0.71 -11.76
CA ASP A 466 -0.81 0.46 -12.12
C ASP A 466 -0.34 1.48 -13.16
N ASN A 467 -1.14 1.74 -14.20
CA ASN A 467 -0.85 2.76 -15.22
C ASN A 467 -0.69 4.17 -14.60
N ARG A 468 -1.43 4.48 -13.53
CA ARG A 468 -1.38 5.79 -12.85
C ARG A 468 -0.34 5.90 -11.72
N SER A 469 0.22 4.80 -11.22
CA SER A 469 1.01 4.83 -9.98
C SER A 469 2.30 4.02 -9.97
N SER A 470 2.50 3.11 -10.94
CA SER A 470 3.75 2.37 -11.07
C SER A 470 4.91 3.32 -11.39
N ASP A 471 6.08 3.01 -10.84
CA ASP A 471 7.29 3.78 -11.09
C ASP A 471 7.83 3.45 -12.49
N ALA A 472 7.82 4.45 -13.36
CA ALA A 472 8.38 4.39 -14.69
C ALA A 472 9.54 5.38 -14.86
N SER A 473 10.21 5.80 -13.78
CA SER A 473 11.31 6.77 -13.85
C SER A 473 12.46 6.33 -14.78
N GLY A 474 12.67 5.01 -14.93
CA GLY A 474 13.66 4.46 -15.85
C GLY A 474 13.33 4.64 -17.34
N ARG A 475 12.11 5.08 -17.68
CA ARG A 475 11.64 5.36 -19.05
C ARG A 475 11.48 6.86 -19.32
N MET A 476 11.87 7.71 -18.38
CA MET A 476 11.73 9.16 -18.50
C MET A 476 12.92 9.79 -19.21
N GLU A 477 12.64 10.71 -20.13
CA GLU A 477 13.64 11.59 -20.73
C GLU A 477 13.72 12.93 -20.00
N THR A 478 14.82 13.64 -20.18
CA THR A 478 15.06 14.96 -19.55
C THR A 478 13.94 15.94 -19.87
N GLU A 479 13.51 16.01 -21.13
CA GLU A 479 12.43 16.85 -21.66
C GLU A 479 11.09 16.58 -20.98
N MET A 480 10.81 15.33 -20.60
CA MET A 480 9.59 14.97 -19.89
C MET A 480 9.55 15.60 -18.50
N TYR A 481 10.68 15.65 -17.80
CA TYR A 481 10.78 16.35 -16.52
C TYR A 481 10.58 17.86 -16.68
N TRP A 482 11.15 18.47 -17.73
CA TRP A 482 10.91 19.88 -18.06
C TRP A 482 9.43 20.18 -18.33
N CYS A 483 8.73 19.24 -18.96
CA CYS A 483 7.29 19.33 -19.20
C CYS A 483 6.42 19.00 -17.97
N GLY A 484 7.02 18.67 -16.82
CA GLY A 484 6.28 18.34 -15.59
C GLY A 484 5.53 17.00 -15.65
N ILE A 485 5.95 16.08 -16.53
CA ILE A 485 5.33 14.77 -16.67
C ILE A 485 5.64 13.91 -15.45
N LYS A 486 4.59 13.28 -14.90
CA LYS A 486 4.75 12.33 -13.80
C LYS A 486 5.41 11.04 -14.32
N PRO A 487 6.40 10.47 -13.60
CA PRO A 487 7.12 9.25 -14.00
C PRO A 487 6.25 7.99 -13.79
N THR A 488 5.14 7.94 -14.51
CA THR A 488 4.12 6.89 -14.48
C THR A 488 3.85 6.43 -15.91
N PRO A 489 3.47 5.17 -16.13
CA PRO A 489 3.20 4.68 -17.47
C PRO A 489 2.21 5.54 -18.26
N LEU A 490 1.10 5.95 -17.62
CA LEU A 490 0.11 6.83 -18.23
C LEU A 490 0.67 8.23 -18.55
N GLY A 491 1.52 8.77 -17.68
CA GLY A 491 2.16 10.07 -17.91
C GLY A 491 3.07 10.05 -19.15
N ILE A 492 3.88 9.00 -19.29
CA ILE A 492 4.79 8.80 -20.42
C ILE A 492 3.98 8.53 -21.70
N TRP A 493 2.92 7.71 -21.62
CA TRP A 493 1.99 7.49 -22.71
C TRP A 493 1.43 8.82 -23.24
N ASN A 494 0.77 9.61 -22.37
CA ASN A 494 0.15 10.87 -22.79
C ASN A 494 1.16 11.87 -23.39
N TYR A 495 2.38 11.89 -22.87
CA TYR A 495 3.45 12.75 -23.41
C TYR A 495 3.80 12.39 -24.86
N TRP A 496 3.99 11.11 -25.17
CA TRP A 496 4.33 10.67 -26.52
C TRP A 496 3.15 10.69 -27.48
N ASP A 497 1.97 10.32 -27.00
CA ASP A 497 0.74 10.30 -27.77
C ASP A 497 0.36 11.72 -28.25
N SER A 498 0.48 12.72 -27.37
CA SER A 498 0.28 14.15 -27.71
C SER A 498 1.23 14.68 -28.80
N ARG A 499 2.30 13.94 -29.10
CA ARG A 499 3.30 14.26 -30.14
C ARG A 499 3.17 13.39 -31.38
N PHE A 500 2.08 12.63 -31.49
CA PHE A 500 1.83 11.68 -32.57
C PHE A 500 2.92 10.60 -32.70
N ARG A 501 3.62 10.28 -31.60
CA ARG A 501 4.60 9.19 -31.55
C ARG A 501 3.90 7.91 -31.10
N ASN A 502 2.95 7.46 -31.91
CA ASN A 502 2.14 6.28 -31.66
C ASN A 502 1.96 5.49 -32.96
N SER A 503 2.34 4.21 -32.92
CA SER A 503 2.27 3.25 -34.03
C SER A 503 1.07 2.30 -33.91
N ALA A 504 0.06 2.69 -33.13
CA ALA A 504 -1.19 1.94 -33.05
C ALA A 504 -1.88 1.82 -34.41
N ILE A 505 -2.37 0.62 -34.71
CA ILE A 505 -3.17 0.33 -35.90
C ILE A 505 -4.62 0.21 -35.45
N GLY A 506 -5.45 1.16 -35.89
CA GLY A 506 -6.87 1.17 -35.60
C GLY A 506 -7.61 0.00 -36.24
N MET A 507 -8.64 -0.49 -35.58
CA MET A 507 -9.50 -1.57 -36.06
C MET A 507 -10.96 -1.19 -35.84
N GLN A 508 -11.83 -1.45 -36.81
CA GLN A 508 -13.27 -1.26 -36.63
C GLN A 508 -13.79 -2.21 -35.56
N GLN A 509 -14.65 -1.72 -34.67
CA GLN A 509 -15.19 -2.50 -33.56
C GLN A 509 -15.85 -3.82 -34.03
N GLU A 510 -16.60 -3.79 -35.13
CA GLU A 510 -17.23 -4.99 -35.70
C GLU A 510 -16.20 -6.02 -36.15
N VAL A 511 -15.11 -5.58 -36.78
CA VAL A 511 -13.99 -6.44 -37.18
C VAL A 511 -13.32 -7.02 -35.94
N ALA A 512 -13.09 -6.22 -34.89
CA ALA A 512 -12.50 -6.69 -33.64
C ALA A 512 -13.37 -7.77 -32.97
N ILE A 513 -14.69 -7.60 -32.97
CA ILE A 513 -15.64 -8.60 -32.43
C ILE A 513 -15.50 -9.91 -33.21
N LYS A 514 -15.55 -9.84 -34.55
CA LYS A 514 -15.48 -11.03 -35.41
C LYS A 514 -14.13 -11.75 -35.34
N SER A 515 -13.03 -11.01 -35.23
CA SER A 515 -11.67 -11.56 -35.24
C SER A 515 -11.25 -12.18 -33.91
N PHE A 516 -11.76 -11.67 -32.77
CA PHE A 516 -11.21 -12.03 -31.46
C PHE A 516 -12.20 -12.69 -30.49
N LEU A 517 -13.51 -12.48 -30.62
CA LEU A 517 -14.47 -13.13 -29.72
C LEU A 517 -14.74 -14.58 -30.12
N SER A 518 -15.09 -15.40 -29.14
CA SER A 518 -15.39 -16.82 -29.38
C SER A 518 -16.76 -16.98 -30.01
N VAL A 519 -16.84 -17.82 -31.05
CA VAL A 519 -18.10 -18.15 -31.72
C VAL A 519 -18.77 -19.32 -31.02
N HIS A 520 -20.05 -19.19 -30.72
CA HIS A 520 -20.86 -20.24 -30.12
C HIS A 520 -22.23 -20.37 -30.80
N PRO A 521 -22.77 -21.59 -30.90
CA PRO A 521 -24.11 -21.78 -31.42
C PRO A 521 -25.17 -21.24 -30.45
N ALA A 522 -26.16 -20.57 -31.02
CA ALA A 522 -27.33 -20.03 -30.34
C ALA A 522 -28.60 -20.27 -31.16
N VAL A 523 -29.73 -19.96 -30.56
CA VAL A 523 -31.06 -20.29 -31.10
C VAL A 523 -31.94 -19.06 -31.06
N VAL A 524 -32.44 -18.62 -32.21
CA VAL A 524 -33.48 -17.60 -32.30
C VAL A 524 -34.84 -18.28 -32.12
N ARG A 525 -35.61 -17.81 -31.15
CA ARG A 525 -37.02 -18.17 -30.91
C ARG A 525 -37.91 -16.98 -31.18
N GLN A 526 -39.23 -17.16 -31.10
CA GLN A 526 -40.22 -16.12 -31.36
C GLN A 526 -40.06 -14.86 -30.50
N ASP A 527 -39.38 -14.93 -29.36
CA ASP A 527 -39.28 -13.82 -28.40
C ASP A 527 -37.86 -13.27 -28.18
N ALA A 528 -36.81 -14.01 -28.53
CA ALA A 528 -35.42 -13.65 -28.26
C ALA A 528 -34.40 -14.60 -28.88
N VAL A 529 -33.13 -14.22 -28.78
CA VAL A 529 -31.99 -15.10 -29.03
C VAL A 529 -31.61 -15.81 -27.72
N TYR A 530 -31.37 -17.11 -27.80
CA TYR A 530 -31.04 -17.97 -26.67
C TYR A 530 -29.65 -18.56 -26.81
N LEU A 531 -28.77 -18.25 -25.87
CA LEU A 531 -27.46 -18.88 -25.71
C LEU A 531 -27.47 -19.68 -24.41
N TYR A 532 -27.31 -21.01 -24.48
CA TYR A 532 -27.34 -21.93 -23.32
C TYR A 532 -28.53 -21.66 -22.37
N GLY A 533 -29.73 -21.53 -22.95
CA GLY A 533 -30.97 -21.30 -22.21
C GLY A 533 -31.13 -19.89 -21.62
N ARG A 534 -30.15 -18.99 -21.75
CA ARG A 534 -30.25 -17.59 -21.36
C ARG A 534 -30.76 -16.73 -22.51
N LYS A 535 -31.65 -15.79 -22.18
CA LYS A 535 -32.39 -14.95 -23.12
C LYS A 535 -31.68 -13.62 -23.37
N TYR A 536 -31.51 -13.25 -24.64
CA TYR A 536 -30.87 -12.02 -25.09
C TYR A 536 -31.75 -11.26 -26.08
N ARG A 537 -31.77 -9.92 -25.98
CA ARG A 537 -32.54 -9.05 -26.88
C ARG A 537 -31.82 -7.74 -27.14
N SER A 538 -32.17 -7.13 -28.27
CA SER A 538 -31.82 -5.76 -28.63
C SER A 538 -33.00 -5.12 -29.34
N VAL A 539 -33.22 -3.83 -29.12
CA VAL A 539 -34.26 -3.07 -29.83
C VAL A 539 -33.97 -3.08 -31.33
N ASP A 540 -32.70 -2.93 -31.71
CA ASP A 540 -32.29 -2.88 -33.11
C ASP A 540 -32.54 -4.21 -33.83
N LEU A 541 -32.24 -5.33 -33.16
CA LEU A 541 -32.55 -6.65 -33.70
C LEU A 541 -34.05 -6.88 -33.82
N ILE A 542 -34.87 -6.43 -32.85
CA ILE A 542 -36.33 -6.55 -32.91
C ILE A 542 -36.87 -5.84 -34.15
N ASN A 543 -36.34 -4.65 -34.46
CA ASN A 543 -36.77 -3.83 -35.59
C ASN A 543 -36.49 -4.49 -36.96
N THR A 544 -35.63 -5.51 -37.03
CA THR A 544 -35.41 -6.28 -38.28
C THR A 544 -36.59 -7.21 -38.64
N GLY A 545 -37.51 -7.45 -37.70
CA GLY A 545 -38.61 -8.41 -37.87
C GLY A 545 -38.14 -9.88 -37.88
N ILE A 546 -36.91 -10.17 -37.46
CA ILE A 546 -36.37 -11.55 -37.44
C ILE A 546 -37.25 -12.51 -36.63
N PHE A 547 -37.86 -12.03 -35.56
CA PHE A 547 -38.70 -12.84 -34.67
C PHE A 547 -40.06 -13.20 -35.28
N ASP A 548 -40.60 -12.37 -36.17
CA ASP A 548 -41.87 -12.64 -36.87
C ASP A 548 -41.71 -13.75 -37.93
N ARG A 549 -40.47 -13.99 -38.36
CA ARG A 549 -40.12 -15.06 -39.31
C ARG A 549 -40.03 -16.44 -38.65
N VAL A 550 -40.09 -16.51 -37.32
CA VAL A 550 -40.05 -17.76 -36.56
C VAL A 550 -41.48 -18.27 -36.34
N ALA A 551 -41.84 -19.41 -36.94
CA ALA A 551 -43.14 -20.05 -36.71
C ALA A 551 -43.27 -20.55 -35.26
N ARG A 552 -44.50 -20.72 -34.76
CA ARG A 552 -44.82 -21.11 -33.36
C ARG A 552 -44.08 -22.35 -32.84
N SER A 553 -43.57 -23.21 -33.72
CA SER A 553 -42.84 -24.45 -33.37
C SER A 553 -41.44 -24.55 -33.98
N SER A 554 -40.93 -23.51 -34.66
CA SER A 554 -39.62 -23.55 -35.32
C SER A 554 -38.56 -22.78 -34.52
N VAL A 555 -37.30 -23.16 -34.75
CA VAL A 555 -36.10 -22.53 -34.18
C VAL A 555 -35.16 -22.21 -35.35
N ILE A 556 -34.48 -21.07 -35.31
CA ILE A 556 -33.40 -20.74 -36.24
C ILE A 556 -32.08 -20.90 -35.49
N GLU A 557 -31.23 -21.82 -35.95
CA GLU A 557 -29.86 -21.97 -35.46
C GLU A 557 -28.98 -20.87 -36.05
N VAL A 558 -28.21 -20.22 -35.19
CA VAL A 558 -27.34 -19.09 -35.55
C VAL A 558 -26.05 -19.18 -34.75
N ASP A 559 -24.99 -18.57 -35.26
CA ASP A 559 -23.76 -18.37 -34.51
C ASP A 559 -23.74 -16.98 -33.87
N VAL A 560 -23.23 -16.91 -32.64
CA VAL A 560 -23.06 -15.66 -31.91
C VAL A 560 -21.63 -15.51 -31.42
N TYR A 561 -21.15 -14.27 -31.42
CA TYR A 561 -19.86 -13.90 -30.85
C TYR A 561 -20.02 -13.61 -29.36
N VAL A 562 -19.10 -14.11 -28.55
CA VAL A 562 -19.22 -14.11 -27.09
C VAL A 562 -17.90 -13.75 -26.44
N LEU A 563 -17.96 -12.83 -25.47
CA LEU A 563 -16.88 -12.58 -24.53
C LEU A 563 -16.94 -13.62 -23.40
N THR A 564 -16.09 -14.64 -23.46
CA THR A 564 -16.18 -15.85 -22.62
C THR A 564 -16.16 -15.59 -21.12
N MET A 565 -15.50 -14.52 -20.67
CA MET A 565 -15.34 -14.17 -19.25
C MET A 565 -16.46 -13.29 -18.72
N CYS A 566 -17.37 -12.81 -19.56
CA CYS A 566 -18.55 -12.05 -19.13
C CYS A 566 -19.63 -12.10 -20.23
N VAL A 567 -20.61 -12.99 -20.08
CA VAL A 567 -21.71 -13.17 -21.05
C VAL A 567 -22.90 -12.27 -20.73
N ARG A 568 -22.60 -10.99 -20.53
CA ARG A 568 -23.58 -9.92 -20.33
C ARG A 568 -24.18 -9.47 -21.67
N HIS A 569 -23.34 -9.47 -22.69
CA HIS A 569 -23.63 -9.10 -24.06
C HIS A 569 -23.24 -10.25 -24.99
N ILE A 570 -23.98 -10.42 -26.08
CA ILE A 570 -23.62 -11.29 -27.21
C ILE A 570 -23.82 -10.51 -28.50
N TRP A 571 -23.13 -10.91 -29.57
CA TRP A 571 -23.30 -10.29 -30.88
C TRP A 571 -23.75 -11.32 -31.92
N ILE A 572 -24.70 -10.94 -32.76
CA ILE A 572 -25.23 -11.78 -33.85
C ILE A 572 -25.16 -11.02 -35.16
N GLU A 573 -24.78 -11.70 -36.22
CA GLU A 573 -24.84 -11.14 -37.57
C GLU A 573 -26.15 -11.52 -38.27
N VAL A 574 -26.91 -10.52 -38.70
CA VAL A 574 -28.19 -10.72 -39.41
C VAL A 574 -28.20 -9.82 -40.63
N GLY A 575 -28.31 -10.42 -41.81
CA GLY A 575 -28.32 -9.67 -43.08
C GLY A 575 -27.05 -8.86 -43.32
N GLY A 576 -25.90 -9.33 -42.84
CA GLY A 576 -24.60 -8.64 -42.96
C GLY A 576 -24.38 -7.50 -41.96
N THR A 577 -25.32 -7.26 -41.05
CA THR A 577 -25.19 -6.26 -39.98
C THR A 577 -25.00 -6.96 -38.63
N LEU A 578 -24.02 -6.50 -37.84
CA LEU A 578 -23.76 -7.02 -36.51
C LEU A 578 -24.64 -6.30 -35.48
N PHE A 579 -25.38 -7.06 -34.68
CA PHE A 579 -26.24 -6.54 -33.62
C PHE A 579 -25.70 -6.95 -32.24
N GLU A 580 -25.54 -5.99 -31.34
CA GLU A 580 -25.25 -6.22 -29.92
C GLU A 580 -26.56 -6.49 -29.16
N LEU A 581 -26.60 -7.58 -28.39
CA LEU A 581 -27.76 -7.98 -27.60
C LEU A 581 -27.42 -8.05 -26.12
N ASP A 582 -28.32 -7.51 -25.30
CA ASP A 582 -28.24 -7.54 -23.85
C ASP A 582 -28.94 -8.76 -23.28
N PHE A 583 -28.40 -9.30 -22.19
CA PHE A 583 -29.12 -10.25 -21.35
C PHE A 583 -30.42 -9.62 -20.80
N VAL A 584 -31.54 -10.33 -20.99
CA VAL A 584 -32.85 -9.90 -20.50
C VAL A 584 -32.95 -10.12 -18.99
N THR A 585 -33.00 -9.02 -18.25
CA THR A 585 -33.23 -9.02 -16.79
C THR A 585 -34.72 -8.99 -16.46
N THR A 586 -35.09 -9.63 -15.34
CA THR A 586 -36.42 -9.55 -14.75
C THR A 586 -36.32 -8.91 -13.36
N GLN A 587 -37.43 -8.45 -12.77
CA GLN A 587 -37.43 -7.91 -11.39
C GLN A 587 -36.92 -8.90 -10.33
N ARG A 588 -36.86 -10.21 -10.65
CA ARG A 588 -36.37 -11.27 -9.78
C ARG A 588 -34.91 -11.64 -10.03
N THR A 589 -34.30 -11.09 -11.08
CA THR A 589 -32.91 -11.40 -11.43
C THR A 589 -32.00 -10.80 -10.37
N VAL A 590 -31.21 -11.64 -9.71
CA VAL A 590 -30.25 -11.22 -8.69
C VAL A 590 -29.04 -10.59 -9.39
N ASP A 591 -28.42 -9.57 -8.79
CA ASP A 591 -27.29 -8.83 -9.38
C ASP A 591 -26.12 -9.75 -9.82
N GLY A 592 -25.93 -10.89 -9.16
CA GLY A 592 -24.90 -11.88 -9.52
C GLY A 592 -25.20 -12.70 -10.78
N ASP A 593 -26.46 -12.84 -11.18
CA ASP A 593 -26.85 -13.63 -12.37
C ASP A 593 -26.48 -12.90 -13.66
N ARG A 594 -26.43 -11.57 -13.63
CA ARG A 594 -26.08 -10.77 -14.82
C ARG A 594 -24.64 -10.99 -15.26
N ASP A 595 -23.75 -11.11 -14.28
CA ASP A 595 -22.30 -11.05 -14.46
C ASP A 595 -21.69 -12.44 -14.21
N ILE A 596 -21.88 -13.35 -15.16
CA ILE A 596 -21.33 -14.72 -15.14
C ILE A 596 -20.46 -14.98 -16.36
N SER A 597 -19.58 -15.98 -16.28
CA SER A 597 -18.82 -16.45 -17.43
C SER A 597 -19.65 -17.35 -18.35
N LEU A 598 -19.11 -17.66 -19.52
CA LEU A 598 -19.71 -18.61 -20.44
C LEU A 598 -19.76 -20.03 -19.86
N ARG A 599 -18.71 -20.46 -19.16
CA ARG A 599 -18.65 -21.80 -18.54
C ARG A 599 -19.67 -21.95 -17.42
N ASP A 600 -19.80 -20.90 -16.63
CA ASP A 600 -20.84 -20.77 -15.62
C ASP A 600 -22.24 -20.91 -16.25
N LEU A 601 -22.47 -20.21 -17.37
CA LEU A 601 -23.72 -20.30 -18.12
C LEU A 601 -23.97 -21.71 -18.69
N GLN A 602 -22.95 -22.37 -19.23
CA GLN A 602 -23.04 -23.76 -19.71
C GLN A 602 -23.36 -24.75 -18.58
N SER A 603 -22.76 -24.54 -17.40
CA SER A 603 -23.00 -25.36 -16.22
C SER A 603 -24.45 -25.21 -15.73
N LEU A 604 -24.98 -23.98 -15.72
CA LEU A 604 -26.39 -23.72 -15.42
C LEU A 604 -27.33 -24.36 -16.44
N ASP A 605 -27.01 -24.34 -17.74
CA ASP A 605 -27.80 -24.99 -18.78
C ASP A 605 -27.82 -26.52 -18.62
N ALA A 606 -26.67 -27.13 -18.29
CA ALA A 606 -26.58 -28.55 -18.00
C ALA A 606 -27.48 -28.96 -16.81
N LEU A 607 -27.46 -28.17 -15.73
CA LEU A 607 -28.34 -28.37 -14.57
C LEU A 607 -29.82 -28.22 -14.94
N ARG A 608 -30.18 -27.22 -15.75
CA ARG A 608 -31.55 -27.02 -16.24
C ARG A 608 -32.03 -28.20 -17.08
N ARG A 609 -31.22 -28.67 -18.04
CA ARG A 609 -31.56 -29.83 -18.88
C ARG A 609 -31.75 -31.09 -18.05
N LYS A 610 -30.89 -31.32 -17.05
CA LYS A 610 -31.02 -32.45 -16.12
C LYS A 610 -32.34 -32.40 -15.35
N SER A 611 -32.68 -31.25 -14.76
CA SER A 611 -33.95 -31.05 -14.04
C SER A 611 -35.18 -31.22 -14.94
N GLN A 612 -35.16 -30.67 -16.16
CA GLN A 612 -36.25 -30.85 -17.12
C GLN A 612 -36.42 -32.30 -17.57
N THR A 613 -35.33 -33.04 -17.71
CA THR A 613 -35.37 -34.46 -18.06
C THR A 613 -35.99 -35.28 -16.94
N LEU A 614 -35.61 -35.01 -15.69
CA LEU A 614 -36.23 -35.64 -14.51
C LEU A 614 -37.73 -35.38 -14.47
N LEU A 615 -38.15 -34.11 -14.58
CA LEU A 615 -39.58 -33.77 -14.59
C LEU A 615 -40.33 -34.44 -15.74
N ARG A 616 -39.77 -34.49 -16.94
CA ARG A 616 -40.41 -35.15 -18.10
C ARG A 616 -40.64 -36.64 -17.87
N ASN A 617 -39.73 -37.31 -17.16
CA ASN A 617 -39.87 -38.72 -16.80
C ASN A 617 -40.84 -38.93 -15.62
N GLU A 618 -40.87 -38.00 -14.66
CA GLU A 618 -41.77 -38.05 -13.50
C GLU A 618 -43.22 -37.71 -13.87
N MET A 619 -43.45 -36.79 -14.82
CA MET A 619 -44.79 -36.30 -15.18
C MET A 619 -45.81 -37.42 -15.48
N PRO A 620 -45.53 -38.41 -16.35
CA PRO A 620 -46.45 -39.52 -16.59
C PRO A 620 -46.73 -40.34 -15.33
N ALA A 621 -45.71 -40.57 -14.49
CA ALA A 621 -45.85 -41.33 -13.25
C ALA A 621 -46.67 -40.58 -12.20
N ILE A 622 -46.45 -39.27 -12.06
CA ILE A 622 -47.24 -38.38 -11.18
C ILE A 622 -48.70 -38.37 -11.63
N HIS A 623 -48.95 -38.21 -12.94
CA HIS A 623 -50.31 -38.24 -13.49
C HIS A 623 -50.98 -39.59 -13.22
N GLN A 624 -50.29 -40.71 -13.48
CA GLN A 624 -50.83 -42.05 -13.21
C GLN A 624 -51.09 -42.27 -11.72
N PHE A 625 -50.17 -41.88 -10.83
CA PHE A 625 -50.34 -42.00 -9.38
C PHE A 625 -51.61 -41.28 -8.89
N HIS A 626 -51.87 -40.07 -9.39
CA HIS A 626 -53.09 -39.34 -9.06
C HIS A 626 -54.35 -39.94 -9.69
N ASP A 627 -54.25 -40.45 -10.93
CA ASP A 627 -55.35 -41.14 -11.60
C ASP A 627 -55.72 -42.46 -10.87
N ASP A 628 -54.73 -43.22 -10.41
CA ASP A 628 -54.90 -44.45 -9.61
C ASP A 628 -55.54 -44.14 -8.25
N ARG A 629 -55.06 -43.09 -7.58
CA ARG A 629 -55.63 -42.67 -6.29
C ARG A 629 -57.06 -42.19 -6.40
N PHE A 630 -57.42 -41.48 -7.47
CA PHE A 630 -58.82 -41.14 -7.74
C PHE A 630 -59.70 -42.39 -7.90
N LYS A 631 -59.17 -43.43 -8.56
CA LYS A 631 -59.88 -44.70 -8.75
C LYS A 631 -60.05 -45.46 -7.44
N GLU A 632 -59.06 -45.44 -6.56
CA GLU A 632 -59.17 -45.99 -5.20
C GLU A 632 -60.23 -45.25 -4.36
N ASP A 633 -60.25 -43.92 -4.43
CA ASP A 633 -61.16 -43.08 -3.62
C ASP A 633 -62.62 -43.12 -4.11
N THR A 634 -62.85 -43.29 -5.42
CA THR A 634 -64.19 -43.17 -6.04
C THR A 634 -64.75 -44.47 -6.62
N GLY A 635 -63.90 -45.48 -6.82
CA GLY A 635 -64.24 -46.72 -7.55
C GLY A 635 -64.33 -46.56 -9.08
N GLU A 636 -64.16 -45.34 -9.61
CA GLU A 636 -64.35 -45.00 -11.02
C GLU A 636 -63.04 -44.55 -11.68
N GLU A 637 -62.91 -44.74 -13.00
CA GLU A 637 -61.72 -44.23 -13.70
C GLU A 637 -61.74 -42.71 -13.85
N CYS A 638 -60.64 -42.04 -13.51
CA CYS A 638 -60.48 -40.58 -13.57
C CYS A 638 -60.87 -39.98 -14.95
N LYS A 639 -60.63 -40.71 -16.04
CA LYS A 639 -60.98 -40.32 -17.41
C LYS A 639 -61.78 -41.40 -18.17
N GLY A 640 -62.75 -42.04 -17.51
CA GLY A 640 -63.59 -43.12 -18.09
C GLY A 640 -64.58 -42.69 -19.21
N GLY A 641 -64.42 -41.51 -19.80
CA GLY A 641 -65.35 -41.00 -20.82
C GLY A 641 -65.12 -41.57 -22.21
N VAL A 642 -66.12 -42.22 -22.80
CA VAL A 642 -66.07 -42.67 -24.20
C VAL A 642 -66.38 -41.49 -25.13
N ARG A 643 -65.45 -41.16 -26.04
CA ARG A 643 -65.72 -40.19 -27.12
C ARG A 643 -66.78 -40.74 -28.06
N ARG A 644 -67.97 -40.14 -28.06
CA ARG A 644 -69.05 -40.43 -29.01
C ARG A 644 -69.13 -39.32 -30.07
N ILE A 645 -69.25 -39.70 -31.33
CA ILE A 645 -69.39 -38.76 -32.45
C ILE A 645 -70.87 -38.35 -32.56
N GLY A 646 -71.13 -37.03 -32.62
CA GLY A 646 -72.48 -36.46 -32.71
C GLY A 646 -72.99 -35.83 -31.41
N ARG A 647 -74.11 -35.10 -31.49
CA ARG A 647 -74.76 -34.51 -30.30
C ARG A 647 -75.48 -35.64 -29.54
N PRO A 648 -75.35 -35.73 -28.20
CA PRO A 648 -76.02 -36.78 -27.44
C PRO A 648 -77.53 -36.78 -27.72
N PRO A 649 -78.14 -37.95 -27.97
CA PRO A 649 -79.57 -38.02 -28.24
C PRO A 649 -80.36 -37.57 -27.00
N LYS A 650 -81.40 -36.75 -27.21
CA LYS A 650 -82.36 -36.40 -26.15
C LYS A 650 -83.25 -37.61 -25.86
N SER A 651 -82.74 -38.57 -25.09
CA SER A 651 -83.55 -39.68 -24.61
C SER A 651 -84.56 -39.19 -23.56
N ALA A 652 -85.64 -39.94 -23.36
CA ALA A 652 -86.61 -39.66 -22.30
C ALA A 652 -85.98 -39.74 -20.89
N SER A 653 -84.83 -40.41 -20.72
CA SER A 653 -84.04 -40.36 -19.48
C SER A 653 -83.27 -39.06 -19.34
N ALA A 654 -82.60 -38.57 -20.40
CA ALA A 654 -81.89 -37.29 -20.37
C ALA A 654 -82.85 -36.11 -20.16
N GLN A 655 -84.06 -36.17 -20.72
CA GLN A 655 -85.10 -35.18 -20.46
C GLN A 655 -85.57 -35.22 -19.00
N ARG A 656 -85.76 -36.42 -18.43
CA ARG A 656 -86.10 -36.59 -17.00
C ARG A 656 -85.00 -36.10 -16.06
N ASP A 657 -83.72 -36.38 -16.35
CA ASP A 657 -82.60 -35.87 -15.55
C ASP A 657 -82.49 -34.34 -15.66
N THR A 658 -82.81 -33.78 -16.83
CA THR A 658 -82.85 -32.32 -17.02
C THR A 658 -84.02 -31.70 -16.25
N ASP A 659 -85.20 -32.33 -16.29
CA ASP A 659 -86.41 -31.88 -15.60
C ASP A 659 -86.25 -32.00 -14.07
N ASP A 660 -85.61 -33.07 -13.57
CA ASP A 660 -85.26 -33.24 -12.14
C ASP A 660 -84.19 -32.24 -11.69
N TYR A 661 -83.18 -31.97 -12.52
CA TYR A 661 -82.19 -30.93 -12.26
C TYR A 661 -82.81 -29.52 -12.24
N ASP A 662 -83.77 -29.26 -13.13
CA ASP A 662 -84.52 -28.00 -13.18
C ASP A 662 -85.53 -27.88 -12.03
N ARG A 663 -86.12 -28.98 -11.55
CA ARG A 663 -86.89 -29.03 -10.28
C ARG A 663 -86.02 -28.73 -9.07
N PHE A 664 -84.84 -29.33 -8.98
CA PHE A 664 -83.90 -29.10 -7.88
C PHE A 664 -83.41 -27.64 -7.83
N ARG A 665 -83.37 -26.97 -9.00
CA ARG A 665 -83.06 -25.53 -9.12
C ARG A 665 -84.28 -24.62 -9.10
N GLY A 666 -85.49 -25.15 -8.86
CA GLY A 666 -86.73 -24.36 -8.72
C GLY A 666 -87.26 -23.74 -10.01
N LYS A 667 -86.84 -24.22 -11.18
CA LYS A 667 -87.27 -23.71 -12.50
C LYS A 667 -88.49 -24.42 -13.09
N ALA A 668 -88.89 -25.56 -12.54
CA ALA A 668 -90.13 -26.27 -12.88
C ALA A 668 -90.85 -26.68 -11.60
N LYS A 669 -92.20 -26.59 -11.58
CA LYS A 669 -93.03 -26.93 -10.41
C LYS A 669 -93.21 -28.44 -10.21
#